data_AF-A0A816MJK1-F1
#
_entry.id   AF-A0A816MJK1-F1
#
_cell.length_a   1.000
_cell.length_b   1.000
_cell.length_c   1.000
_cell.angle_alpha   90.00
_cell.angle_beta   90.00
_cell.angle_gamma   90.00
#
_symmetry.space_group_name_H-M   'P 1'
#
loop_
_entity.id
_entity.type
_entity.pdbx_description
1 polymer ?
#
loop_
_entity_poly.entity_id
_entity_poly.type
_entity_poly.pdbx_seq_one_letter_code
_entity_poly.pdbx_strand_id
1 'polypeptide(L)'
;MFFFERRIIIVKVCLNCVMDVSELEENLFAVSDAKLHRDICKELSAVYCKVLSIFPSLEEARPRSKSGIQALCSLHIALEKAKNILQHCSESSKLYLAITGDAVLLKFEKAKSALIDSLRRVEDIVPSSIGSQILEVVGELEHTKFLLDPSEKEVGDRIIALLQQGKKFDNATDNSELEIFHHAATRLSITSSRSALAERRALKKLIDRARAEEDKRKESIVAYLLHLMRKYSKLFRNEITDENDSQGSPPASPTGNEDRAHHAFGRQLSKFGSINFKKSGQAPTPPEELRCPISLQLMCDPVIIASGQTYERVCIEKWFGDGHNSCPKTQQQLPHLSLTPNYCVKGLIASWCEQNGISVPAEPPESLDLNYWRLALSDTESANSKSVDSKGSSTLKAPETVPLEERSTIDKEDVTVADEETSEINVLEKYQDILAMLEKEEDLAKKCKVVENVRLVLKDDEEARILMGANGFVEAFSRFLESAVDENNAAAQETGAMALFNLAVNNNRNKELMLNSGVIPLLERMISCSHSLGPATALYLNLSCLEKAKPVIGSSQAVPFFVKLLVQVENTETQCQLDALHALYNLSTHSPNIPTLLSSNIIKTLQLLASTGDHLWIEKSLAVLLNLASSHEGKEEMISSQGMINTLATVLDTGDTIEQEQAVACLVILCTGSERCIQMVLQEGVIPSLVSISVNGSPRGRDKSQKLLMMFREQRQREQPSLNKEEAPRKSVSAPLPMSVSGQASSPESEGKPLFKSISRRKTLTRPLRFLWKKSYSLHH
;
A
#
# COMPACT_ATOMS: atom_id res chain seq x y z
N MET A 1 -21.06 -23.07 -41.19
CA MET A 1 -20.10 -21.95 -41.39
C MET A 1 -20.01 -21.04 -40.17
N PHE A 2 -21.07 -20.33 -39.77
CA PHE A 2 -21.05 -19.35 -38.65
C PHE A 2 -20.35 -19.79 -37.34
N PHE A 3 -20.51 -21.04 -36.89
CA PHE A 3 -19.82 -21.55 -35.68
C PHE A 3 -18.30 -21.72 -35.85
N PHE A 4 -17.82 -21.92 -37.07
CA PHE A 4 -16.38 -22.01 -37.37
C PHE A 4 -15.75 -20.61 -37.47
N GLU A 5 -16.46 -19.62 -38.01
CA GLU A 5 -15.97 -18.23 -38.05
C GLU A 5 -15.84 -17.64 -36.65
N ARG A 6 -16.76 -17.94 -35.72
CA ARG A 6 -16.58 -17.54 -34.30
C ARG A 6 -15.34 -18.15 -33.64
N ARG A 7 -14.95 -19.39 -33.97
CA ARG A 7 -13.69 -19.98 -33.48
C ARG A 7 -12.46 -19.37 -34.14
N ILE A 8 -12.53 -19.01 -35.42
CA ILE A 8 -11.47 -18.26 -36.10
C ILE A 8 -11.34 -16.86 -35.51
N ILE A 9 -12.43 -16.21 -35.12
CA ILE A 9 -12.40 -14.92 -34.41
C ILE A 9 -11.81 -15.10 -33.00
N ILE A 10 -12.16 -16.15 -32.25
CA ILE A 10 -11.53 -16.40 -30.94
C ILE A 10 -10.04 -16.66 -31.08
N VAL A 11 -9.61 -17.52 -32.03
CA VAL A 11 -8.18 -17.75 -32.28
C VAL A 11 -7.48 -16.47 -32.76
N LYS A 12 -8.12 -15.65 -33.59
CA LYS A 12 -7.55 -14.40 -34.09
C LYS A 12 -7.61 -13.24 -33.09
N VAL A 13 -8.50 -13.28 -32.09
CA VAL A 13 -8.50 -12.36 -30.94
C VAL A 13 -7.48 -12.83 -29.91
N CYS A 14 -7.35 -14.12 -29.64
CA CYS A 14 -6.28 -14.66 -28.80
C CYS A 14 -4.89 -14.49 -29.42
N LEU A 15 -4.75 -14.46 -30.76
CA LEU A 15 -3.48 -14.16 -31.43
C LEU A 15 -3.26 -12.64 -31.58
N ASN A 16 -4.26 -11.84 -31.98
CA ASN A 16 -4.09 -10.38 -32.04
C ASN A 16 -3.98 -9.69 -30.66
N CYS A 17 -4.37 -10.35 -29.57
CA CYS A 17 -4.09 -9.90 -28.20
C CYS A 17 -2.75 -10.44 -27.65
N VAL A 18 -1.96 -11.14 -28.47
CA VAL A 18 -0.66 -11.70 -28.08
C VAL A 18 0.42 -11.10 -29.00
N MET A 19 1.24 -10.23 -28.41
CA MET A 19 2.44 -9.62 -28.98
C MET A 19 2.18 -8.59 -30.09
N ASP A 20 2.16 -7.32 -29.68
CA ASP A 20 2.71 -6.27 -30.53
C ASP A 20 4.22 -6.59 -30.76
N VAL A 21 4.74 -6.38 -31.96
CA VAL A 21 6.18 -6.58 -32.25
C VAL A 21 7.04 -5.64 -31.39
N SER A 22 6.49 -4.48 -31.01
CA SER A 22 7.08 -3.54 -30.06
C SER A 22 7.18 -4.13 -28.64
N GLU A 23 6.16 -4.87 -28.22
CA GLU A 23 6.12 -5.60 -26.94
C GLU A 23 7.11 -6.78 -26.97
N LEU A 24 7.38 -7.35 -28.14
CA LEU A 24 8.39 -8.40 -28.33
C LEU A 24 9.81 -7.89 -28.07
N GLU A 25 10.14 -6.68 -28.54
CA GLU A 25 11.45 -6.06 -28.29
C GLU A 25 11.66 -5.65 -26.82
N GLU A 26 10.62 -5.11 -26.15
CA GLU A 26 10.67 -4.86 -24.69
C GLU A 26 10.78 -6.16 -23.87
N ASN A 27 10.08 -7.23 -24.28
CA ASN A 27 10.18 -8.53 -23.62
C ASN A 27 11.55 -9.19 -23.84
N LEU A 28 12.20 -9.03 -25.00
CA LEU A 28 13.57 -9.52 -25.22
C LEU A 28 14.57 -8.89 -24.23
N PHE A 29 14.44 -7.60 -23.95
CA PHE A 29 15.27 -6.89 -22.96
C PHE A 29 15.09 -7.45 -21.54
N ALA A 30 13.85 -7.77 -21.15
CA ALA A 30 13.55 -8.30 -19.82
C ALA A 30 14.16 -9.70 -19.54
N VAL A 31 14.44 -10.49 -20.58
CA VAL A 31 15.01 -11.85 -20.41
C VAL A 31 16.54 -11.84 -20.29
N SER A 32 17.24 -10.83 -20.84
CA SER A 32 18.68 -10.63 -20.56
C SER A 32 19.00 -10.27 -19.10
N ASP A 33 18.00 -9.80 -18.34
CA ASP A 33 18.11 -9.30 -16.97
C ASP A 33 17.86 -10.36 -15.87
N ALA A 34 17.94 -11.65 -16.20
CA ALA A 34 17.89 -12.74 -15.23
C ALA A 34 18.88 -12.49 -14.06
N LYS A 35 18.36 -12.47 -12.83
CA LYS A 35 19.13 -12.09 -11.62
C LYS A 35 20.02 -13.21 -11.08
N LEU A 36 19.65 -14.46 -11.39
CA LEU A 36 20.29 -15.71 -11.00
C LEU A 36 19.90 -16.79 -12.04
N HIS A 37 20.59 -17.93 -12.08
CA HIS A 37 20.35 -19.01 -13.05
C HIS A 37 20.48 -18.55 -14.51
N ARG A 38 21.42 -17.62 -14.76
CA ARG A 38 21.50 -16.85 -16.00
C ARG A 38 21.63 -17.72 -17.25
N ASP A 39 22.42 -18.79 -17.21
CA ASP A 39 22.72 -19.58 -18.40
C ASP A 39 21.55 -20.50 -18.79
N ILE A 40 20.89 -21.13 -17.81
CA ILE A 40 19.59 -21.81 -18.01
C ILE A 40 18.56 -20.84 -18.64
N CYS A 41 18.49 -19.60 -18.15
CA CYS A 41 17.58 -18.59 -18.67
C CYS A 41 17.91 -18.22 -20.13
N LYS A 42 19.20 -18.05 -20.48
CA LYS A 42 19.65 -17.80 -21.86
C LYS A 42 19.25 -18.93 -22.80
N GLU A 43 19.45 -20.18 -22.40
CA GLU A 43 19.14 -21.35 -23.24
C GLU A 43 17.64 -21.45 -23.54
N LEU A 44 16.77 -21.37 -22.51
CA LEU A 44 15.33 -21.35 -22.73
C LEU A 44 14.87 -20.11 -23.51
N SER A 45 15.49 -18.94 -23.27
CA SER A 45 15.20 -17.71 -24.03
C SER A 45 15.51 -17.86 -25.51
N ALA A 46 16.66 -18.44 -25.86
CA ALA A 46 17.06 -18.62 -27.26
C ALA A 46 16.06 -19.51 -28.00
N VAL A 47 15.63 -20.61 -27.37
CA VAL A 47 14.56 -21.47 -27.88
C VAL A 47 13.23 -20.73 -27.98
N TYR A 48 12.83 -20.00 -26.94
CA TYR A 48 11.58 -19.24 -26.90
C TYR A 48 11.50 -18.24 -28.08
N CYS A 49 12.58 -17.48 -28.32
CA CYS A 49 12.69 -16.59 -29.48
C CYS A 49 12.62 -17.34 -30.83
N LYS A 50 13.30 -18.50 -30.95
CA LYS A 50 13.23 -19.34 -32.17
C LYS A 50 11.82 -19.85 -32.44
N VAL A 51 11.12 -20.36 -31.42
CA VAL A 51 9.73 -20.80 -31.56
C VAL A 51 8.84 -19.63 -32.00
N LEU A 52 8.98 -18.44 -31.40
CA LEU A 52 8.20 -17.27 -31.79
C LEU A 52 8.49 -16.77 -33.21
N SER A 53 9.71 -16.92 -33.73
CA SER A 53 10.00 -16.59 -35.14
C SER A 53 9.26 -17.47 -36.16
N ILE A 54 8.82 -18.67 -35.74
CA ILE A 54 8.05 -19.61 -36.57
C ILE A 54 6.54 -19.28 -36.56
N PHE A 55 6.04 -18.52 -35.57
CA PHE A 55 4.60 -18.20 -35.45
C PHE A 55 3.96 -17.54 -36.68
N PRO A 56 4.56 -16.53 -37.33
CA PRO A 56 3.97 -15.93 -38.54
C PRO A 56 3.73 -16.95 -39.66
N SER A 57 4.63 -17.92 -39.81
CA SER A 57 4.49 -19.02 -40.78
C SER A 57 3.39 -20.01 -40.37
N LEU A 58 3.26 -20.31 -39.08
CA LEU A 58 2.20 -21.14 -38.52
C LEU A 58 0.80 -20.53 -38.70
N GLU A 59 0.68 -19.21 -38.52
CA GLU A 59 -0.56 -18.47 -38.76
C GLU A 59 -0.95 -18.47 -40.24
N GLU A 60 0.02 -18.34 -41.15
CA GLU A 60 -0.21 -18.40 -42.60
C GLU A 60 -0.68 -19.78 -43.06
N ALA A 61 -0.10 -20.85 -42.50
CA ALA A 61 -0.49 -22.24 -42.79
C ALA A 61 -1.93 -22.60 -42.37
N ARG A 62 -2.54 -21.84 -41.45
CA ARG A 62 -3.94 -21.96 -40.98
C ARG A 62 -4.41 -23.41 -40.73
N PRO A 63 -3.94 -24.10 -39.67
CA PRO A 63 -4.44 -25.42 -39.27
C PRO A 63 -5.95 -25.41 -38.91
N ARG A 64 -6.82 -25.56 -39.90
CA ARG A 64 -8.29 -25.48 -39.76
C ARG A 64 -8.96 -26.74 -39.17
N SER A 65 -8.18 -27.76 -38.85
CA SER A 65 -8.65 -28.99 -38.22
C SER A 65 -8.84 -28.81 -36.70
N LYS A 66 -9.74 -29.60 -36.09
CA LYS A 66 -9.93 -29.60 -34.62
C LYS A 66 -8.63 -29.97 -33.89
N SER A 67 -7.87 -30.92 -34.43
CA SER A 67 -6.55 -31.33 -33.93
C SER A 67 -5.51 -30.21 -34.05
N GLY A 68 -5.45 -29.50 -35.19
CA GLY A 68 -4.53 -28.39 -35.41
C GLY A 68 -4.72 -27.24 -34.44
N ILE A 69 -5.98 -26.84 -34.20
CA ILE A 69 -6.32 -25.83 -33.19
C ILE A 69 -5.88 -26.29 -31.79
N GLN A 70 -6.12 -27.56 -31.43
CA GLN A 70 -5.75 -28.11 -30.14
C GLN A 70 -4.22 -28.20 -29.95
N ALA A 71 -3.47 -28.53 -31.00
CA ALA A 71 -2.00 -28.54 -31.00
C ALA A 71 -1.44 -27.11 -30.79
N LEU A 72 -1.93 -26.12 -31.53
CA LEU A 72 -1.54 -24.72 -31.37
C LEU A 72 -1.87 -24.15 -29.97
N CYS A 73 -3.05 -24.45 -29.43
CA CYS A 73 -3.39 -24.09 -28.05
C CYS A 73 -2.44 -24.75 -27.03
N SER A 74 -2.02 -26.00 -27.27
CA SER A 74 -1.05 -26.69 -26.40
C SER A 74 0.33 -26.03 -26.45
N LEU A 75 0.77 -25.61 -27.64
CA LEU A 75 2.05 -24.89 -27.83
C LEU A 75 2.02 -23.51 -27.16
N HIS A 76 0.93 -22.77 -27.29
CA HIS A 76 0.76 -21.48 -26.62
C HIS A 76 0.82 -21.62 -25.09
N ILE A 77 0.16 -22.62 -24.50
CA ILE A 77 0.23 -22.88 -23.05
C ILE A 77 1.65 -23.27 -22.61
N ALA A 78 2.42 -23.99 -23.44
CA ALA A 78 3.81 -24.33 -23.14
C ALA A 78 4.73 -23.09 -23.20
N LEU A 79 4.53 -22.21 -24.18
CA LEU A 79 5.26 -20.94 -24.31
C LEU A 79 4.95 -19.98 -23.17
N GLU A 80 3.69 -19.81 -22.80
CA GLU A 80 3.32 -18.93 -21.69
C GLU A 80 3.89 -19.43 -20.36
N LYS A 81 3.97 -20.76 -20.16
CA LYS A 81 4.70 -21.35 -19.02
C LYS A 81 6.20 -21.02 -19.06
N ALA A 82 6.85 -21.13 -20.23
CA ALA A 82 8.26 -20.78 -20.39
C ALA A 82 8.52 -19.28 -20.10
N LYS A 83 7.68 -18.39 -20.63
CA LYS A 83 7.72 -16.94 -20.37
C LYS A 83 7.60 -16.62 -18.87
N ASN A 84 6.61 -17.20 -18.19
CA ASN A 84 6.40 -16.99 -16.75
C ASN A 84 7.59 -17.49 -15.90
N ILE A 85 8.28 -18.55 -16.32
CA ILE A 85 9.52 -19.02 -15.66
C ILE A 85 10.67 -18.02 -15.86
N LEU A 86 10.87 -17.52 -17.08
CA LEU A 86 11.89 -16.51 -17.37
C LEU A 86 11.66 -15.21 -16.57
N GLN A 87 10.40 -14.73 -16.52
CA GLN A 87 10.01 -13.57 -15.72
C GLN A 87 10.19 -13.80 -14.21
N HIS A 88 9.96 -15.02 -13.72
CA HIS A 88 10.24 -15.35 -12.31
C HIS A 88 11.72 -15.18 -11.96
N CYS A 89 12.63 -15.54 -12.88
CA CYS A 89 14.09 -15.42 -12.70
C CYS A 89 14.62 -13.97 -12.84
N SER A 90 13.92 -13.07 -13.53
CA SER A 90 14.28 -11.64 -13.57
C SER A 90 13.65 -10.82 -12.44
N GLU A 91 12.41 -11.13 -12.02
CA GLU A 91 11.71 -10.31 -11.01
C GLU A 91 12.05 -10.66 -9.56
N SER A 92 12.33 -11.92 -9.24
CA SER A 92 12.41 -12.41 -7.85
C SER A 92 13.63 -11.91 -7.06
N SER A 93 13.70 -12.29 -5.77
CA SER A 93 14.88 -12.10 -4.92
C SER A 93 15.98 -13.09 -5.32
N LYS A 94 17.24 -12.64 -5.34
CA LYS A 94 18.40 -13.51 -5.58
C LYS A 94 18.56 -14.56 -4.48
N LEU A 95 18.41 -14.17 -3.22
CA LEU A 95 18.45 -15.09 -2.07
C LEU A 95 17.38 -16.18 -2.18
N TYR A 96 16.16 -15.79 -2.58
CA TYR A 96 15.06 -16.73 -2.79
C TYR A 96 15.30 -17.68 -3.98
N LEU A 97 15.81 -17.14 -5.11
CA LEU A 97 16.15 -17.95 -6.29
C LEU A 97 17.29 -18.93 -6.00
N ALA A 98 18.25 -18.59 -5.14
CA ALA A 98 19.34 -19.48 -4.75
C ALA A 98 18.81 -20.68 -3.95
N ILE A 99 18.02 -20.45 -2.90
CA ILE A 99 17.44 -21.53 -2.07
C ILE A 99 16.33 -22.33 -2.78
N THR A 100 15.83 -21.87 -3.92
CA THR A 100 14.83 -22.59 -4.73
C THR A 100 15.40 -23.14 -6.04
N GLY A 101 16.74 -23.15 -6.21
CA GLY A 101 17.42 -23.54 -7.46
C GLY A 101 16.94 -24.88 -8.04
N ASP A 102 16.93 -25.96 -7.27
CA ASP A 102 16.48 -27.28 -7.74
C ASP A 102 14.99 -27.29 -8.15
N ALA A 103 14.14 -26.52 -7.47
CA ALA A 103 12.73 -26.38 -7.81
C ALA A 103 12.51 -25.50 -9.06
N VAL A 104 13.38 -24.51 -9.30
CA VAL A 104 13.42 -23.72 -10.54
C VAL A 104 13.89 -24.61 -11.70
N LEU A 105 14.99 -25.35 -11.54
CA LEU A 105 15.50 -26.29 -12.54
C LEU A 105 14.43 -27.30 -12.99
N LEU A 106 13.70 -27.89 -12.03
CA LEU A 106 12.60 -28.81 -12.34
C LEU A 106 11.46 -28.15 -13.16
N LYS A 107 11.22 -26.84 -12.98
CA LYS A 107 10.26 -26.10 -13.82
C LYS A 107 10.79 -25.91 -15.25
N PHE A 108 12.08 -25.62 -15.42
CA PHE A 108 12.72 -25.53 -16.73
C PHE A 108 12.65 -26.86 -17.50
N GLU A 109 12.99 -27.99 -16.89
CA GLU A 109 12.89 -29.31 -17.53
C GLU A 109 11.43 -29.69 -17.90
N LYS A 110 10.46 -29.35 -17.05
CA LYS A 110 9.03 -29.50 -17.36
C LYS A 110 8.59 -28.60 -18.53
N ALA A 111 9.11 -27.38 -18.62
CA ALA A 111 8.83 -26.47 -19.73
C ALA A 111 9.45 -26.97 -21.05
N LYS A 112 10.71 -27.42 -21.04
CA LYS A 112 11.36 -28.09 -22.18
C LYS A 112 10.53 -29.28 -22.68
N SER A 113 10.12 -30.17 -21.77
CA SER A 113 9.30 -31.34 -22.11
C SER A 113 7.96 -30.93 -22.75
N ALA A 114 7.26 -29.96 -22.16
CA ALA A 114 6.00 -29.45 -22.70
C ALA A 114 6.15 -28.74 -24.06
N LEU A 115 7.28 -28.04 -24.29
CA LEU A 115 7.61 -27.43 -25.58
C LEU A 115 7.88 -28.50 -26.64
N ILE A 116 8.73 -29.49 -26.37
CA ILE A 116 9.01 -30.63 -27.29
C ILE A 116 7.70 -31.33 -27.68
N ASP A 117 6.89 -31.71 -26.69
CA ASP A 117 5.62 -32.42 -26.91
C ASP A 117 4.61 -31.60 -27.72
N SER A 118 4.54 -30.30 -27.51
CA SER A 118 3.60 -29.42 -28.22
C SER A 118 4.08 -29.06 -29.63
N LEU A 119 5.39 -28.85 -29.81
CA LEU A 119 6.01 -28.65 -31.11
C LEU A 119 5.83 -29.88 -32.02
N ARG A 120 6.12 -31.09 -31.54
CA ARG A 120 5.88 -32.34 -32.28
C ARG A 120 4.41 -32.48 -32.73
N ARG A 121 3.44 -32.18 -31.85
CA ARG A 121 2.01 -32.19 -32.20
C ARG A 121 1.61 -31.14 -33.25
N VAL A 122 2.39 -30.07 -33.42
CA VAL A 122 2.17 -29.07 -34.47
C VAL A 122 2.84 -29.52 -35.77
N GLU A 123 4.03 -30.12 -35.69
CA GLU A 123 4.79 -30.72 -36.80
C GLU A 123 3.93 -31.68 -37.63
N ASP A 124 3.23 -32.63 -36.98
CA ASP A 124 2.27 -33.58 -37.56
C ASP A 124 1.18 -32.96 -38.46
N ILE A 125 0.94 -31.64 -38.35
CA ILE A 125 -0.25 -30.95 -38.90
C ILE A 125 0.13 -29.84 -39.90
N VAL A 126 1.40 -29.45 -40.00
CA VAL A 126 1.86 -28.32 -40.82
C VAL A 126 2.56 -28.80 -42.11
N PRO A 127 2.69 -27.94 -43.14
CA PRO A 127 3.49 -28.25 -44.31
C PRO A 127 4.96 -28.54 -43.95
N SER A 128 5.60 -29.44 -44.71
CA SER A 128 6.98 -29.92 -44.43
C SER A 128 8.05 -28.82 -44.36
N SER A 129 7.82 -27.66 -45.01
CA SER A 129 8.69 -26.48 -44.90
C SER A 129 8.69 -25.84 -43.50
N ILE A 130 7.57 -25.92 -42.79
CA ILE A 130 7.44 -25.48 -41.39
C ILE A 130 7.82 -26.63 -40.46
N GLY A 131 7.39 -27.86 -40.77
CA GLY A 131 7.74 -29.05 -40.00
C GLY A 131 9.26 -29.21 -39.84
N SER A 132 10.04 -28.98 -40.90
CA SER A 132 11.51 -29.03 -40.84
C SER A 132 12.11 -28.02 -39.84
N GLN A 133 11.57 -26.79 -39.77
CA GLN A 133 12.00 -25.76 -38.81
C GLN A 133 11.61 -26.13 -37.37
N ILE A 134 10.44 -26.75 -37.20
CA ILE A 134 9.99 -27.27 -35.89
C ILE A 134 10.91 -28.41 -35.43
N LEU A 135 11.25 -29.36 -36.32
CA LEU A 135 12.16 -30.47 -36.00
C LEU A 135 13.57 -29.99 -35.64
N GLU A 136 14.07 -28.92 -36.26
CA GLU A 136 15.34 -28.28 -35.86
C GLU A 136 15.27 -27.76 -34.41
N VAL A 137 14.23 -26.99 -34.06
CA VAL A 137 14.04 -26.46 -32.70
C VAL A 137 13.79 -27.57 -31.67
N VAL A 138 13.05 -28.61 -32.03
CA VAL A 138 12.86 -29.82 -31.18
C VAL A 138 14.19 -30.54 -30.97
N GLY A 139 14.99 -30.71 -32.02
CA GLY A 139 16.33 -31.29 -31.95
C GLY A 139 17.24 -30.51 -31.00
N GLU A 140 17.30 -29.18 -31.13
CA GLU A 140 18.05 -28.33 -30.20
C GLU A 140 17.57 -28.52 -28.76
N LEU A 141 16.26 -28.40 -28.51
CA LEU A 141 15.64 -28.57 -27.20
C LEU A 141 16.01 -29.90 -26.55
N GLU A 142 15.99 -31.00 -27.30
CA GLU A 142 16.33 -32.34 -26.79
C GLU A 142 17.77 -32.42 -26.30
N HIS A 143 18.71 -31.80 -27.02
CA HIS A 143 20.14 -31.80 -26.70
C HIS A 143 20.55 -30.80 -25.61
N THR A 144 19.80 -29.69 -25.43
CA THR A 144 20.00 -28.72 -24.33
C THR A 144 19.88 -29.39 -22.96
N LYS A 145 20.80 -29.10 -22.05
CA LYS A 145 20.78 -29.64 -20.67
C LYS A 145 20.82 -28.50 -19.67
N PHE A 146 19.72 -28.27 -18.97
CA PHE A 146 19.69 -27.25 -17.95
C PHE A 146 20.51 -27.71 -16.73
N LEU A 147 21.48 -26.89 -16.32
CA LEU A 147 22.37 -27.14 -15.19
C LEU A 147 22.49 -25.88 -14.35
N LEU A 148 22.25 -25.99 -13.05
CA LEU A 148 22.46 -24.90 -12.10
C LEU A 148 23.94 -24.58 -12.00
N ASP A 149 24.30 -23.30 -11.88
CA ASP A 149 25.68 -22.94 -11.57
C ASP A 149 26.07 -23.55 -10.21
N PRO A 150 27.18 -24.32 -10.12
CA PRO A 150 27.56 -25.01 -8.89
C PRO A 150 27.75 -24.06 -7.70
N SER A 151 28.12 -22.81 -7.94
CA SER A 151 28.34 -21.83 -6.87
C SER A 151 27.06 -21.07 -6.47
N GLU A 152 26.14 -20.81 -7.39
CA GLU A 152 24.79 -20.36 -7.04
C GLU A 152 24.06 -21.43 -6.21
N LYS A 153 24.25 -22.71 -6.55
CA LYS A 153 23.73 -23.84 -5.77
C LYS A 153 24.36 -23.95 -4.39
N GLU A 154 25.70 -23.90 -4.28
CA GLU A 154 26.40 -23.96 -2.99
C GLU A 154 25.94 -22.85 -2.02
N VAL A 155 25.70 -21.64 -2.55
CA VAL A 155 25.14 -20.53 -1.77
C VAL A 155 23.71 -20.84 -1.30
N GLY A 156 22.87 -21.39 -2.18
CA GLY A 156 21.53 -21.87 -1.83
C GLY A 156 21.56 -22.89 -0.69
N ASP A 157 22.37 -23.94 -0.82
CA ASP A 157 22.50 -25.01 0.17
C ASP A 157 22.97 -24.48 1.55
N ARG A 158 23.92 -23.53 1.56
CA ARG A 158 24.39 -22.87 2.80
C ARG A 158 23.29 -22.04 3.48
N ILE A 159 22.44 -21.33 2.74
CA ILE A 159 21.30 -20.59 3.31
C ILE A 159 20.20 -21.55 3.77
N ILE A 160 19.96 -22.66 3.05
CA ILE A 160 19.03 -23.71 3.46
C ILE A 160 19.48 -24.34 4.79
N ALA A 161 20.78 -24.55 4.99
CA ALA A 161 21.33 -25.02 6.26
C ALA A 161 21.05 -24.02 7.40
N LEU A 162 21.21 -22.71 7.19
CA LEU A 162 20.81 -21.67 8.18
C LEU A 162 19.31 -21.74 8.50
N LEU A 163 18.45 -21.80 7.47
CA LEU A 163 16.99 -21.91 7.61
C LEU A 163 16.56 -23.16 8.43
N GLN A 164 17.32 -24.26 8.32
CA GLN A 164 17.09 -25.48 9.09
C GLN A 164 17.63 -25.38 10.54
N GLN A 165 18.75 -24.67 10.74
CA GLN A 165 19.34 -24.43 12.07
C GLN A 165 18.52 -23.42 12.90
N GLY A 166 17.87 -22.44 12.27
CA GLY A 166 17.00 -21.47 12.92
C GLY A 166 15.77 -22.06 13.64
N LYS A 167 15.51 -23.36 13.51
CA LYS A 167 14.50 -24.11 14.29
C LYS A 167 15.03 -24.70 15.61
N LYS A 168 16.33 -24.60 15.90
CA LYS A 168 16.96 -25.22 17.09
C LYS A 168 18.23 -24.48 17.56
N PHE A 169 18.13 -23.26 18.11
CA PHE A 169 19.26 -22.71 18.86
C PHE A 169 18.92 -21.67 19.94
N ASP A 170 19.21 -22.05 21.18
CA ASP A 170 19.55 -21.12 22.29
C ASP A 170 21.04 -20.72 22.30
N ASN A 171 21.86 -21.22 21.35
CA ASN A 171 23.32 -21.20 21.47
C ASN A 171 24.11 -21.14 20.14
N ALA A 172 23.50 -20.70 19.03
CA ALA A 172 24.27 -20.42 17.81
C ALA A 172 25.06 -19.13 18.01
N THR A 173 26.39 -19.19 17.91
CA THR A 173 27.23 -17.99 18.04
C THR A 173 26.96 -17.06 16.86
N ASP A 174 26.41 -15.86 17.12
CA ASP A 174 25.95 -14.88 16.10
C ASP A 174 26.93 -14.60 14.96
N ASN A 175 28.23 -14.79 15.21
CA ASN A 175 29.30 -14.66 14.21
C ASN A 175 29.18 -15.67 13.05
N SER A 176 28.73 -16.91 13.30
CA SER A 176 28.62 -17.94 12.26
C SER A 176 27.47 -17.66 11.28
N GLU A 177 26.31 -17.24 11.79
CA GLU A 177 25.19 -16.81 10.95
C GLU A 177 25.57 -15.59 10.09
N LEU A 178 26.26 -14.62 10.70
CA LEU A 178 26.80 -13.44 10.03
C LEU A 178 27.79 -13.81 8.90
N GLU A 179 28.74 -14.71 9.16
CA GLU A 179 29.73 -15.14 8.16
C GLU A 179 29.07 -15.86 6.98
N ILE A 180 28.14 -16.79 7.22
CA ILE A 180 27.45 -17.53 6.17
C ILE A 180 26.55 -16.59 5.34
N PHE A 181 25.79 -15.70 6.00
CA PHE A 181 24.94 -14.72 5.32
C PHE A 181 25.76 -13.69 4.52
N HIS A 182 26.86 -13.17 5.08
CA HIS A 182 27.75 -12.25 4.38
C HIS A 182 28.37 -12.91 3.15
N HIS A 183 28.89 -14.14 3.28
CA HIS A 183 29.43 -14.89 2.14
C HIS A 183 28.39 -15.08 1.03
N ALA A 184 27.17 -15.48 1.39
CA ALA A 184 26.06 -15.60 0.45
C ALA A 184 25.72 -14.27 -0.25
N ALA A 185 25.60 -13.18 0.50
CA ALA A 185 25.31 -11.85 -0.04
C ALA A 185 26.42 -11.38 -1.00
N THR A 186 27.71 -11.56 -0.66
CA THR A 186 28.83 -11.24 -1.55
C THR A 186 28.79 -12.07 -2.84
N ARG A 187 28.59 -13.39 -2.75
CA ARG A 187 28.56 -14.29 -3.92
C ARG A 187 27.39 -13.98 -4.86
N LEU A 188 26.23 -13.61 -4.32
CA LEU A 188 25.06 -13.17 -5.09
C LEU A 188 25.19 -11.70 -5.59
N SER A 189 26.31 -11.02 -5.35
CA SER A 189 26.52 -9.60 -5.69
C SER A 189 25.47 -8.67 -5.07
N ILE A 190 25.12 -8.92 -3.81
CA ILE A 190 24.34 -8.05 -2.93
C ILE A 190 25.34 -7.35 -2.00
N THR A 191 26.20 -6.50 -2.55
CA THR A 191 27.31 -5.85 -1.81
C THR A 191 27.00 -4.39 -1.45
N SER A 192 26.27 -3.67 -2.31
CA SER A 192 25.95 -2.25 -2.12
C SER A 192 24.60 -2.02 -1.45
N SER A 193 24.45 -0.89 -0.75
CA SER A 193 23.17 -0.40 -0.21
C SER A 193 22.04 -0.39 -1.26
N ARG A 194 22.35 -0.04 -2.52
CA ARG A 194 21.39 -0.06 -3.65
C ARG A 194 20.92 -1.48 -3.95
N SER A 195 21.83 -2.43 -4.07
CA SER A 195 21.49 -3.85 -4.30
C SER A 195 20.72 -4.46 -3.13
N ALA A 196 21.09 -4.14 -1.89
CA ALA A 196 20.39 -4.59 -0.68
C ALA A 196 18.98 -4.00 -0.54
N LEU A 197 18.75 -2.75 -0.98
CA LEU A 197 17.41 -2.16 -1.03
C LEU A 197 16.54 -2.81 -2.13
N ALA A 198 17.11 -3.09 -3.30
CA ALA A 198 16.40 -3.79 -4.37
C ALA A 198 15.99 -5.20 -3.93
N GLU A 199 16.89 -5.94 -3.27
CA GLU A 199 16.63 -7.27 -2.74
C GLU A 199 15.53 -7.26 -1.66
N ARG A 200 15.57 -6.32 -0.70
CA ARG A 200 14.50 -6.17 0.31
C ARG A 200 13.13 -5.87 -0.32
N ARG A 201 13.09 -5.10 -1.41
CA ARG A 201 11.84 -4.83 -2.16
C ARG A 201 11.33 -6.09 -2.88
N ALA A 202 12.22 -6.89 -3.46
CA ALA A 202 11.87 -8.15 -4.10
C ALA A 202 11.34 -9.18 -3.07
N LEU A 203 11.99 -9.29 -1.90
CA LEU A 203 11.51 -10.12 -0.79
C LEU A 203 10.14 -9.66 -0.28
N LYS A 204 9.90 -8.35 -0.08
CA LYS A 204 8.57 -7.87 0.32
C LYS A 204 7.48 -8.25 -0.70
N LYS A 205 7.73 -8.03 -2.00
CA LYS A 205 6.81 -8.47 -3.07
C LYS A 205 6.55 -9.98 -3.05
N LEU A 206 7.53 -10.80 -2.67
CA LEU A 206 7.36 -12.25 -2.54
C LEU A 206 6.52 -12.65 -1.31
N ILE A 207 6.59 -11.89 -0.21
CA ILE A 207 5.67 -12.05 0.95
C ILE A 207 4.24 -11.69 0.50
N ASP A 208 4.06 -10.55 -0.14
CA ASP A 208 2.75 -10.08 -0.61
C ASP A 208 2.13 -11.09 -1.61
N ARG A 209 2.94 -11.67 -2.52
CA ARG A 209 2.53 -12.77 -3.42
C ARG A 209 2.24 -14.07 -2.65
N ALA A 210 3.05 -14.46 -1.68
CA ALA A 210 2.84 -15.68 -0.90
C ALA A 210 1.53 -15.63 -0.07
N ARG A 211 1.17 -14.45 0.46
CA ARG A 211 -0.11 -14.21 1.13
C ARG A 211 -1.29 -14.34 0.17
N ALA A 212 -1.20 -13.75 -1.01
CA ALA A 212 -2.23 -13.86 -2.05
C ALA A 212 -2.35 -15.27 -2.65
N GLU A 213 -1.32 -16.11 -2.49
CA GLU A 213 -1.30 -17.53 -2.87
C GLU A 213 -1.56 -18.47 -1.68
N GLU A 214 -1.83 -17.94 -0.48
CA GLU A 214 -2.01 -18.65 0.80
C GLU A 214 -0.85 -19.60 1.22
N ASP A 215 0.31 -19.48 0.58
CA ASP A 215 1.48 -20.32 0.84
C ASP A 215 2.24 -19.84 2.10
N LYS A 216 1.70 -20.22 3.27
CA LYS A 216 2.28 -19.95 4.59
C LYS A 216 3.74 -20.40 4.72
N ARG A 217 4.15 -21.46 4.00
CA ARG A 217 5.52 -21.98 4.02
C ARG A 217 6.47 -21.04 3.27
N LYS A 218 6.09 -20.62 2.06
CA LYS A 218 6.82 -19.63 1.26
C LYS A 218 6.87 -18.28 1.96
N GLU A 219 5.77 -17.82 2.56
CA GLU A 219 5.77 -16.61 3.39
C GLU A 219 6.81 -16.71 4.52
N SER A 220 6.79 -17.77 5.31
CA SER A 220 7.74 -17.97 6.43
C SER A 220 9.20 -17.92 5.98
N ILE A 221 9.52 -18.60 4.86
CA ILE A 221 10.88 -18.64 4.29
C ILE A 221 11.31 -17.24 3.82
N VAL A 222 10.46 -16.53 3.07
CA VAL A 222 10.78 -15.20 2.53
C VAL A 222 10.86 -14.16 3.66
N ALA A 223 10.02 -14.28 4.70
CA ALA A 223 10.07 -13.44 5.89
C ALA A 223 11.40 -13.60 6.65
N TYR A 224 11.92 -14.83 6.78
CA TYR A 224 13.24 -15.07 7.38
C TYR A 224 14.39 -14.50 6.54
N LEU A 225 14.35 -14.65 5.20
CA LEU A 225 15.33 -13.98 4.33
C LEU A 225 15.29 -12.45 4.47
N LEU A 226 14.09 -11.87 4.62
CA LEU A 226 13.93 -10.43 4.87
C LEU A 226 14.42 -10.02 6.27
N HIS A 227 14.29 -10.90 7.27
CA HIS A 227 14.86 -10.71 8.60
C HIS A 227 16.40 -10.65 8.53
N LEU A 228 17.08 -11.61 7.88
CA LEU A 228 18.54 -11.59 7.71
C LEU A 228 19.03 -10.30 7.01
N MET A 229 18.34 -9.89 5.93
CA MET A 229 18.61 -8.62 5.23
C MET A 229 18.43 -7.36 6.11
N ARG A 230 17.63 -7.43 7.18
CA ARG A 230 17.45 -6.35 8.18
C ARG A 230 18.52 -6.44 9.27
N LYS A 231 18.66 -7.61 9.91
CA LYS A 231 19.63 -7.92 11.00
C LYS A 231 21.03 -7.47 10.61
N TYR A 232 21.45 -7.81 9.39
CA TYR A 232 22.79 -7.55 8.89
C TYR A 232 22.90 -6.35 7.92
N SER A 233 21.93 -5.43 7.96
CA SER A 233 21.90 -4.21 7.12
C SER A 233 23.09 -3.25 7.28
N LYS A 234 23.95 -3.45 8.29
CA LYS A 234 25.21 -2.70 8.48
C LYS A 234 26.31 -3.13 7.48
N LEU A 235 26.26 -4.37 6.96
CA LEU A 235 27.22 -4.88 5.98
C LEU A 235 27.29 -4.03 4.70
N PHE A 236 26.15 -3.49 4.27
CA PHE A 236 25.99 -2.80 2.98
C PHE A 236 26.21 -1.28 3.04
N ARG A 237 26.78 -0.75 4.14
CA ARG A 237 26.91 0.70 4.40
C ARG A 237 28.32 1.29 4.25
N ASN A 238 29.35 0.47 4.01
CA ASN A 238 30.75 0.89 4.11
C ASN A 238 31.44 1.30 2.78
N GLU A 239 30.69 1.50 1.69
CA GLU A 239 31.22 2.01 0.41
C GLU A 239 30.70 3.42 0.11
N ILE A 240 31.06 4.39 0.95
CA ILE A 240 31.11 5.82 0.57
C ILE A 240 32.36 6.45 1.22
N THR A 241 33.48 6.37 0.52
CA THR A 241 34.60 7.31 0.63
C THR A 241 35.05 7.63 -0.77
N ASP A 242 34.84 8.89 -1.15
CA ASP A 242 35.48 9.66 -2.22
C ASP A 242 35.73 8.98 -3.59
N GLU A 243 35.08 9.50 -4.63
CA GLU A 243 35.80 10.35 -5.59
C GLU A 243 34.88 11.47 -6.08
N ASN A 244 35.40 12.70 -5.97
CA ASN A 244 34.87 13.90 -6.61
C ASN A 244 35.77 14.25 -7.81
N ASP A 245 35.25 15.06 -8.72
CA ASP A 245 35.95 15.77 -9.80
C ASP A 245 36.16 15.11 -11.19
N SER A 246 35.40 15.64 -12.15
CA SER A 246 35.89 16.33 -13.35
C SER A 246 36.84 15.66 -14.37
N GLN A 247 36.27 15.38 -15.56
CA GLN A 247 36.84 15.62 -16.91
C GLN A 247 38.10 14.83 -17.39
N GLY A 248 37.94 14.13 -18.52
CA GLY A 248 38.91 14.26 -19.63
C GLY A 248 39.78 13.06 -20.07
N SER A 249 39.18 12.09 -20.78
CA SER A 249 39.77 11.26 -21.87
C SER A 249 40.97 10.30 -21.63
N PRO A 250 41.17 9.25 -22.47
CA PRO A 250 42.15 8.16 -22.28
C PRO A 250 43.21 8.13 -23.43
N PRO A 251 43.94 7.03 -23.74
CA PRO A 251 44.36 5.83 -22.97
C PRO A 251 45.90 5.53 -23.04
N ALA A 252 46.42 4.62 -22.20
CA ALA A 252 47.54 3.74 -22.54
C ALA A 252 47.63 2.48 -21.64
N SER A 253 48.01 1.35 -22.24
CA SER A 253 48.47 0.10 -21.60
C SER A 253 49.84 -0.27 -22.24
N PRO A 254 50.49 -1.43 -21.98
CA PRO A 254 50.26 -2.48 -20.98
C PRO A 254 51.54 -2.96 -20.23
N THR A 255 51.35 -3.77 -19.19
CA THR A 255 52.19 -4.87 -18.61
C THR A 255 51.85 -4.97 -17.12
N GLY A 256 51.75 -6.14 -16.47
CA GLY A 256 51.93 -7.51 -16.93
C GLY A 256 52.49 -8.36 -15.78
N ASN A 257 51.62 -9.11 -15.08
CA ASN A 257 51.90 -10.41 -14.45
C ASN A 257 50.70 -10.90 -13.63
N GLU A 258 50.49 -12.21 -13.69
CA GLU A 258 49.49 -12.95 -12.91
C GLU A 258 50.03 -13.29 -11.49
N ASP A 259 49.22 -13.98 -10.69
CA ASP A 259 49.54 -14.58 -9.39
C ASP A 259 49.90 -13.64 -8.20
N ARG A 260 48.85 -13.13 -7.52
CA ARG A 260 48.66 -13.24 -6.05
C ARG A 260 47.35 -12.61 -5.57
N ALA A 261 46.28 -13.40 -5.50
CA ALA A 261 44.96 -12.95 -5.01
C ALA A 261 44.32 -13.86 -3.95
N HIS A 262 45.11 -14.52 -3.09
CA HIS A 262 44.59 -15.38 -1.99
C HIS A 262 45.13 -15.11 -0.58
N HIS A 263 46.02 -14.12 -0.37
CA HIS A 263 46.64 -13.85 0.94
C HIS A 263 46.68 -12.36 1.35
N ALA A 264 45.56 -11.63 1.20
CA ALA A 264 45.45 -10.23 1.64
C ALA A 264 44.41 -9.95 2.75
N PHE A 265 43.43 -10.84 2.99
CA PHE A 265 42.29 -10.54 3.88
C PHE A 265 42.43 -10.96 5.36
N GLY A 266 43.52 -11.62 5.75
CA GLY A 266 43.77 -12.03 7.14
C GLY A 266 44.19 -10.89 8.10
N ARG A 267 44.19 -9.62 7.67
CA ARG A 267 44.83 -8.51 8.42
C ARG A 267 43.93 -7.29 8.70
N GLN A 268 42.60 -7.45 8.62
CA GLN A 268 41.65 -6.35 8.87
C GLN A 268 40.62 -6.61 9.99
N LEU A 269 40.63 -7.81 10.60
CA LEU A 269 39.80 -8.14 11.77
C LEU A 269 40.44 -7.79 13.12
N SER A 270 41.72 -7.38 13.15
CA SER A 270 42.48 -7.14 14.39
C SER A 270 42.70 -5.68 14.76
N LYS A 271 41.94 -4.72 14.18
CA LYS A 271 42.18 -3.27 14.36
C LYS A 271 40.99 -2.46 14.90
N PHE A 272 39.99 -3.13 15.47
CA PHE A 272 38.93 -2.50 16.28
C PHE A 272 39.14 -2.64 17.80
N GLY A 273 40.36 -3.00 18.22
CA GLY A 273 40.78 -2.95 19.62
C GLY A 273 41.23 -1.54 20.02
N SER A 274 40.53 -0.95 20.99
CA SER A 274 40.95 0.18 21.81
C SER A 274 41.07 1.58 21.17
N ILE A 275 39.95 2.33 21.21
CA ILE A 275 39.98 3.77 21.50
C ILE A 275 39.38 3.96 22.91
N ASN A 276 39.96 4.87 23.69
CA ASN A 276 39.82 4.92 25.16
C ASN A 276 38.38 5.11 25.68
N PHE A 277 37.85 4.11 26.38
CA PHE A 277 36.78 4.30 27.36
C PHE A 277 37.35 4.97 28.62
N LYS A 278 37.02 6.24 28.86
CA LYS A 278 36.88 6.73 30.24
C LYS A 278 35.50 6.32 30.75
N LYS A 279 35.48 5.52 31.82
CA LYS A 279 34.23 5.10 32.48
C LYS A 279 33.53 6.30 33.13
N SER A 280 32.29 6.54 32.74
CA SER A 280 31.19 6.80 33.68
C SER A 280 30.13 5.74 33.43
N GLY A 281 30.04 4.76 34.33
CA GLY A 281 29.16 3.62 34.15
C GLY A 281 27.74 3.94 34.57
N GLN A 282 26.87 4.17 33.60
CA GLN A 282 25.42 3.97 33.70
C GLN A 282 24.92 3.74 32.26
N ALA A 283 24.18 2.64 32.03
CA ALA A 283 23.32 2.61 30.86
C ALA A 283 22.30 3.75 31.00
N PRO A 284 21.93 4.46 29.92
CA PRO A 284 20.95 5.54 30.03
C PRO A 284 19.65 4.95 30.57
N THR A 285 19.30 5.31 31.80
CA THR A 285 18.09 4.81 32.45
C THR A 285 16.88 5.51 31.83
N PRO A 286 15.88 4.77 31.31
CA PRO A 286 14.74 5.41 30.70
C PRO A 286 13.96 6.27 31.73
N PRO A 287 13.43 7.43 31.29
CA PRO A 287 12.50 8.24 32.07
C PRO A 287 11.41 7.36 32.70
N GLU A 288 10.97 7.69 33.90
CA GLU A 288 10.03 6.85 34.65
C GLU A 288 8.66 6.74 33.94
N GLU A 289 8.32 7.76 33.16
CA GLU A 289 7.12 7.87 32.32
C GLU A 289 7.12 6.85 31.16
N LEU A 290 8.29 6.32 30.80
CA LEU A 290 8.46 5.32 29.73
C LEU A 290 8.56 3.88 30.28
N ARG A 291 8.61 3.71 31.62
CA ARG A 291 8.68 2.41 32.28
C ARG A 291 7.33 1.97 32.83
N CYS A 292 7.05 0.68 32.74
CA CYS A 292 5.85 0.11 33.36
C CYS A 292 5.95 0.22 34.88
N PRO A 293 4.96 0.79 35.58
CA PRO A 293 5.00 0.87 37.04
C PRO A 293 4.94 -0.48 37.79
N ILE A 294 4.60 -1.58 37.11
CA ILE A 294 4.58 -2.95 37.69
C ILE A 294 5.96 -3.62 37.52
N SER A 295 6.49 -3.70 36.30
CA SER A 295 7.76 -4.40 36.03
C SER A 295 9.00 -3.51 36.20
N LEU A 296 8.82 -2.19 36.30
CA LEU A 296 9.87 -1.17 36.32
C LEU A 296 10.80 -1.17 35.09
N GLN A 297 10.40 -1.88 34.03
CA GLN A 297 11.12 -1.99 32.76
C GLN A 297 10.46 -1.13 31.68
N LEU A 298 11.20 -0.84 30.61
CA LEU A 298 10.72 -0.07 29.45
C LEU A 298 9.54 -0.80 28.78
N MET A 299 8.45 -0.09 28.47
CA MET A 299 7.24 -0.70 27.90
C MET A 299 7.42 -1.05 26.41
N CYS A 300 7.00 -2.26 26.04
CA CYS A 300 7.01 -2.80 24.69
C CYS A 300 5.65 -2.59 24.02
N ASP A 301 4.56 -2.88 24.75
CA ASP A 301 3.18 -2.53 24.38
C ASP A 301 2.50 -1.72 25.50
N PRO A 302 2.77 -0.40 25.59
CA PRO A 302 2.16 0.46 26.60
C PRO A 302 0.65 0.60 26.38
N VAL A 303 -0.14 0.37 27.43
CA VAL A 303 -1.60 0.51 27.48
C VAL A 303 -2.03 1.37 28.67
N ILE A 304 -3.09 2.17 28.50
CA ILE A 304 -3.72 2.99 29.54
C ILE A 304 -4.88 2.20 30.18
N ILE A 305 -4.97 2.25 31.52
CA ILE A 305 -6.15 1.82 32.29
C ILE A 305 -7.06 3.01 32.64
N ALA A 306 -8.26 2.73 33.15
CA ALA A 306 -9.26 3.74 33.52
C ALA A 306 -8.79 4.89 34.45
N SER A 307 -7.70 4.71 35.22
CA SER A 307 -7.08 5.77 36.03
C SER A 307 -6.14 6.72 35.26
N GLY A 308 -6.06 6.58 33.92
CA GLY A 308 -5.16 7.36 33.07
C GLY A 308 -3.68 6.96 33.15
N GLN A 309 -3.33 5.96 33.96
CA GLN A 309 -1.95 5.48 34.10
C GLN A 309 -1.61 4.45 33.01
N THR A 310 -0.37 4.48 32.52
CA THR A 310 0.13 3.60 31.45
C THR A 310 0.98 2.47 32.01
N TYR A 311 0.79 1.25 31.50
CA TYR A 311 1.49 0.02 31.90
C TYR A 311 1.85 -0.81 30.67
N GLU A 312 2.78 -1.75 30.82
CA GLU A 312 2.96 -2.83 29.83
C GLU A 312 1.73 -3.73 29.83
N ARG A 313 1.17 -4.03 28.65
CA ARG A 313 -0.05 -4.83 28.47
C ARG A 313 -0.03 -6.11 29.29
N VAL A 314 0.98 -6.95 29.07
CA VAL A 314 1.06 -8.29 29.70
C VAL A 314 1.20 -8.23 31.22
N CYS A 315 1.69 -7.11 31.77
CA CYS A 315 1.80 -6.90 33.21
C CYS A 315 0.44 -6.52 33.84
N ILE A 316 -0.33 -5.66 33.17
CA ILE A 316 -1.60 -5.15 33.72
C ILE A 316 -2.77 -6.10 33.46
N GLU A 317 -2.80 -6.80 32.32
CA GLU A 317 -3.75 -7.90 32.06
C GLU A 317 -3.64 -8.99 33.13
N LYS A 318 -2.42 -9.32 33.53
CA LYS A 318 -2.16 -10.26 34.62
C LYS A 318 -2.61 -9.75 35.98
N TRP A 319 -2.32 -8.50 36.33
CA TRP A 319 -2.78 -7.90 37.60
C TRP A 319 -4.31 -7.96 37.74
N PHE A 320 -5.04 -7.75 36.65
CA PHE A 320 -6.49 -7.92 36.62
C PHE A 320 -6.93 -9.40 36.64
N GLY A 321 -6.20 -10.28 35.97
CA GLY A 321 -6.42 -11.73 36.00
C GLY A 321 -6.23 -12.36 37.38
N ASP A 322 -5.31 -11.83 38.19
CA ASP A 322 -5.09 -12.21 39.59
C ASP A 322 -6.20 -11.69 40.54
N GLY A 323 -7.24 -11.01 40.00
CA GLY A 323 -8.46 -10.60 40.71
C GLY A 323 -8.44 -9.18 41.26
N HIS A 324 -7.39 -8.39 40.99
CA HIS A 324 -7.31 -7.00 41.46
C HIS A 324 -8.09 -6.05 40.56
N ASN A 325 -8.98 -5.24 41.15
CA ASN A 325 -9.76 -4.20 40.47
C ASN A 325 -9.33 -2.76 40.84
N SER A 326 -8.09 -2.60 41.30
CA SER A 326 -7.48 -1.31 41.63
C SER A 326 -6.28 -0.99 40.72
N CYS A 327 -5.99 0.30 40.56
CA CYS A 327 -4.80 0.80 39.89
C CYS A 327 -3.53 0.40 40.69
N PRO A 328 -2.56 -0.33 40.11
CA PRO A 328 -1.34 -0.72 40.84
C PRO A 328 -0.56 0.46 41.43
N LYS A 329 -0.41 1.56 40.66
CA LYS A 329 0.39 2.74 41.07
C LYS A 329 -0.34 3.67 42.05
N THR A 330 -1.67 3.84 41.93
CA THR A 330 -2.44 4.80 42.77
C THR A 330 -3.32 4.13 43.84
N GLN A 331 -3.45 2.80 43.81
CA GLN A 331 -4.29 1.98 44.70
C GLN A 331 -5.79 2.34 44.69
N GLN A 332 -6.24 3.19 43.76
CA GLN A 332 -7.63 3.57 43.58
C GLN A 332 -8.42 2.47 42.87
N GLN A 333 -9.66 2.22 43.31
CA GLN A 333 -10.65 1.38 42.61
C GLN A 333 -10.86 1.90 41.18
N LEU A 334 -10.84 0.99 40.21
CA LEU A 334 -11.06 1.31 38.81
C LEU A 334 -12.55 1.12 38.45
N PRO A 335 -13.19 2.08 37.73
CA PRO A 335 -14.58 1.92 37.30
C PRO A 335 -14.75 0.82 36.23
N HIS A 336 -13.69 0.50 35.49
CA HIS A 336 -13.62 -0.60 34.53
C HIS A 336 -12.16 -1.03 34.31
N LEU A 337 -11.97 -2.25 33.79
CA LEU A 337 -10.66 -2.88 33.59
C LEU A 337 -10.19 -2.89 32.12
N SER A 338 -10.81 -2.08 31.26
CA SER A 338 -10.41 -1.99 29.85
C SER A 338 -9.03 -1.36 29.65
N LEU A 339 -8.37 -1.76 28.56
CA LEU A 339 -7.00 -1.40 28.22
C LEU A 339 -6.94 -0.73 26.85
N THR A 340 -6.57 0.55 26.84
CA THR A 340 -6.45 1.33 25.60
C THR A 340 -4.98 1.41 25.16
N PRO A 341 -4.60 0.97 23.95
CA PRO A 341 -3.22 1.10 23.46
C PRO A 341 -2.72 2.56 23.48
N ASN A 342 -1.55 2.80 24.05
CA ASN A 342 -0.94 4.13 24.16
C ASN A 342 0.16 4.30 23.10
N TYR A 343 -0.25 4.48 21.84
CA TYR A 343 0.67 4.66 20.71
C TYR A 343 1.59 5.87 20.87
N CYS A 344 1.17 6.92 21.59
CA CYS A 344 2.00 8.08 21.89
C CYS A 344 3.20 7.69 22.75
N VAL A 345 2.98 6.97 23.87
CA VAL A 345 4.09 6.46 24.70
C VAL A 345 4.91 5.41 23.94
N LYS A 346 4.28 4.57 23.10
CA LYS A 346 5.01 3.62 22.23
C LYS A 346 5.97 4.33 21.26
N GLY A 347 5.54 5.45 20.69
CA GLY A 347 6.37 6.32 19.84
C GLY A 347 7.48 7.05 20.60
N LEU A 348 7.19 7.55 21.81
CA LEU A 348 8.21 8.15 22.69
C LEU A 348 9.27 7.13 23.12
N ILE A 349 8.87 5.88 23.40
CA ILE A 349 9.79 4.78 23.71
C ILE A 349 10.64 4.43 22.50
N ALA A 350 10.05 4.32 21.30
CA ALA A 350 10.80 4.07 20.08
C ALA A 350 11.84 5.16 19.80
N SER A 351 11.47 6.43 19.95
CA SER A 351 12.36 7.58 19.79
C SER A 351 13.46 7.62 20.86
N TRP A 352 13.12 7.36 22.13
CA TRP A 352 14.11 7.30 23.21
C TRP A 352 15.10 6.14 23.02
N CYS A 353 14.63 4.97 22.57
CA CYS A 353 15.47 3.83 22.21
C CYS A 353 16.46 4.20 21.09
N GLU A 354 15.96 4.78 19.99
CA GLU A 354 16.76 5.18 18.84
C GLU A 354 17.84 6.21 19.23
N GLN A 355 17.49 7.22 20.03
CA GLN A 355 18.42 8.24 20.52
C GLN A 355 19.51 7.68 21.46
N ASN A 356 19.20 6.64 22.24
CA ASN A 356 20.13 6.02 23.17
C ASN A 356 20.85 4.79 22.59
N GLY A 357 20.63 4.46 21.31
CA GLY A 357 21.23 3.30 20.64
C GLY A 357 20.74 1.95 21.15
N ILE A 358 19.62 1.93 21.87
CA ILE A 358 18.96 0.73 22.40
C ILE A 358 17.97 0.24 21.34
N SER A 359 17.89 -1.09 21.13
CA SER A 359 16.89 -1.66 20.23
C SER A 359 15.48 -1.49 20.82
N VAL A 360 14.57 -0.87 20.07
CA VAL A 360 13.13 -0.85 20.41
C VAL A 360 12.67 -2.30 20.65
N PRO A 361 12.11 -2.64 21.82
CA PRO A 361 11.65 -4.00 22.06
C PRO A 361 10.44 -4.30 21.17
N ALA A 362 10.54 -5.37 20.38
CA ALA A 362 9.57 -5.71 19.34
C ALA A 362 8.72 -6.92 19.73
N GLU A 363 7.50 -6.62 20.18
CA GLU A 363 6.37 -7.54 20.46
C GLU A 363 6.58 -8.62 21.56
N PRO A 364 5.49 -9.06 22.23
CA PRO A 364 5.60 -9.94 23.39
C PRO A 364 5.96 -11.38 22.97
N PRO A 365 6.74 -12.11 23.78
CA PRO A 365 7.17 -13.47 23.43
C PRO A 365 6.01 -14.47 23.50
N GLU A 366 5.72 -15.14 22.37
CA GLU A 366 4.87 -16.35 22.31
C GLU A 366 5.56 -17.60 22.89
N SER A 367 6.07 -17.47 24.12
CA SER A 367 6.22 -18.56 25.08
C SER A 367 6.70 -17.99 26.41
N LEU A 368 6.01 -18.32 27.49
CA LEU A 368 6.51 -18.13 28.85
C LEU A 368 7.66 -19.11 29.10
N ASP A 369 8.88 -18.74 28.69
CA ASP A 369 10.05 -19.51 29.05
C ASP A 369 10.27 -19.46 30.57
N LEU A 370 10.57 -20.63 31.14
CA LEU A 370 10.64 -20.87 32.59
C LEU A 370 11.74 -20.04 33.28
N ASN A 371 12.64 -19.44 32.50
CA ASN A 371 13.72 -18.58 32.95
C ASN A 371 13.27 -17.15 33.32
N TYR A 372 12.13 -16.65 32.81
CA TYR A 372 11.60 -15.31 33.14
C TYR A 372 11.31 -15.16 34.65
N TRP A 373 10.79 -16.23 35.26
CA TRP A 373 10.46 -16.27 36.68
C TRP A 373 11.67 -16.40 37.62
N ARG A 374 12.80 -16.92 37.13
CA ARG A 374 13.99 -17.13 37.96
C ARG A 374 14.79 -15.84 38.19
N LEU A 375 14.70 -14.88 37.27
CA LEU A 375 15.31 -13.55 37.39
C LEU A 375 14.42 -12.55 38.14
N ALA A 376 13.09 -12.69 38.05
CA ALA A 376 12.14 -11.78 38.71
C ALA A 376 12.01 -11.98 40.24
N LEU A 377 12.61 -13.04 40.80
CA LEU A 377 12.57 -13.38 42.23
C LEU A 377 13.95 -13.51 42.87
N SER A 378 14.99 -12.94 42.25
CA SER A 378 16.36 -12.94 42.76
C SER A 378 17.00 -11.56 42.57
N ASP A 379 16.51 -10.58 43.35
CA ASP A 379 17.29 -9.49 43.96
C ASP A 379 16.36 -8.53 44.75
N THR A 380 15.78 -9.03 45.85
CA THR A 380 15.20 -8.20 46.93
C THR A 380 16.08 -8.21 48.18
N GLU A 381 17.38 -7.97 48.00
CA GLU A 381 18.35 -7.49 48.99
C GLU A 381 19.41 -6.72 48.18
N SER A 382 19.86 -5.49 48.48
CA SER A 382 19.76 -4.59 49.64
C SER A 382 20.04 -3.14 49.11
N ALA A 383 20.00 -2.01 49.81
CA ALA A 383 19.81 -1.60 51.21
C ALA A 383 19.25 -0.14 51.17
N ASN A 384 18.77 0.55 52.21
CA ASN A 384 19.01 0.48 53.65
C ASN A 384 17.90 1.26 54.39
N SER A 385 17.33 0.72 55.47
CA SER A 385 17.48 1.27 56.83
C SER A 385 16.50 0.66 57.86
N LYS A 386 17.07 0.21 59.00
CA LYS A 386 16.58 0.28 60.40
C LYS A 386 15.07 0.07 60.69
N SER A 387 14.61 -0.78 61.63
CA SER A 387 15.30 -1.53 62.71
C SER A 387 14.30 -2.33 63.60
N VAL A 388 14.81 -3.23 64.45
CA VAL A 388 14.20 -3.80 65.69
C VAL A 388 13.30 -5.07 65.58
N ASP A 389 13.86 -6.18 66.07
CA ASP A 389 13.34 -7.34 66.85
C ASP A 389 12.00 -8.08 66.54
N SER A 390 12.08 -9.42 66.37
CA SER A 390 11.77 -10.43 67.43
C SER A 390 11.11 -11.77 66.98
N LYS A 391 11.82 -12.90 67.22
CA LYS A 391 11.40 -14.28 67.61
C LYS A 391 10.14 -15.02 67.05
N GLY A 392 10.37 -16.30 66.64
CA GLY A 392 9.43 -17.47 66.77
C GLY A 392 9.04 -18.13 65.41
N SER A 393 9.34 -19.39 65.09
CA SER A 393 8.86 -20.70 65.64
C SER A 393 7.35 -20.94 65.36
N SER A 394 6.81 -22.09 64.90
CA SER A 394 7.33 -23.46 64.67
C SER A 394 6.31 -24.39 63.94
N THR A 395 6.81 -25.34 63.12
CA THR A 395 6.34 -26.74 62.82
C THR A 395 4.86 -27.19 62.66
N LEU A 396 4.62 -27.90 61.53
CA LEU A 396 3.94 -29.23 61.35
C LEU A 396 2.42 -29.44 61.61
N LYS A 397 1.66 -29.89 60.59
CA LYS A 397 1.08 -31.27 60.43
C LYS A 397 -0.06 -31.39 59.37
N ALA A 398 -0.19 -32.60 58.82
CA ALA A 398 -1.38 -33.21 58.18
C ALA A 398 -1.65 -34.58 58.90
N PRO A 399 -2.60 -35.48 58.53
CA PRO A 399 -3.54 -35.55 57.38
C PRO A 399 -4.98 -36.06 57.76
N GLU A 400 -5.67 -36.78 56.84
CA GLU A 400 -6.95 -37.56 56.93
C GLU A 400 -8.30 -36.78 56.83
N THR A 401 -9.39 -37.22 56.17
CA THR A 401 -9.82 -38.50 55.50
C THR A 401 -10.75 -38.28 54.26
N VAL A 402 -11.05 -39.35 53.49
CA VAL A 402 -11.76 -39.44 52.15
C VAL A 402 -12.96 -40.44 52.26
N PRO A 403 -14.14 -40.33 51.57
CA PRO A 403 -14.45 -40.79 50.16
C PRO A 403 -15.36 -39.85 49.32
N LEU A 404 -15.27 -39.78 47.97
CA LEU A 404 -15.68 -40.71 46.86
C LEU A 404 -17.22 -40.93 46.79
N GLU A 405 -17.92 -40.77 45.65
CA GLU A 405 -17.94 -41.54 44.37
C GLU A 405 -18.40 -40.64 43.17
N GLU A 406 -18.35 -40.94 41.86
CA GLU A 406 -17.77 -42.04 41.05
C GLU A 406 -17.45 -41.58 39.59
N ARG A 407 -16.84 -42.44 38.76
CA ARG A 407 -16.25 -42.09 37.44
C ARG A 407 -16.19 -43.29 36.47
N SER A 408 -16.52 -43.11 35.18
CA SER A 408 -16.02 -43.89 34.01
C SER A 408 -16.63 -43.31 32.71
N THR A 409 -15.99 -43.06 31.55
CA THR A 409 -14.88 -43.64 30.72
C THR A 409 -15.29 -44.77 29.77
N ILE A 410 -14.58 -44.88 28.62
CA ILE A 410 -14.68 -45.86 27.49
C ILE A 410 -15.55 -45.34 26.31
N ASP A 411 -15.14 -45.33 25.04
CA ASP A 411 -13.82 -45.60 24.42
C ASP A 411 -13.63 -44.87 23.06
N LYS A 412 -12.43 -44.96 22.48
CA LYS A 412 -12.15 -44.58 21.07
C LYS A 412 -12.27 -45.78 20.14
N GLU A 413 -12.89 -45.60 18.98
CA GLU A 413 -12.58 -46.39 17.77
C GLU A 413 -12.18 -45.45 16.62
N ASP A 414 -11.38 -45.99 15.70
CA ASP A 414 -10.60 -45.26 14.70
C ASP A 414 -11.01 -45.76 13.30
N VAL A 415 -11.61 -44.89 12.47
CA VAL A 415 -11.98 -45.24 11.08
C VAL A 415 -11.62 -44.13 10.11
N THR A 416 -10.86 -44.55 9.11
CA THR A 416 -10.31 -43.88 7.92
C THR A 416 -11.13 -42.80 7.21
N VAL A 417 -10.46 -41.68 6.92
CA VAL A 417 -10.41 -40.94 5.64
C VAL A 417 -11.68 -40.94 4.76
N ALA A 418 -12.51 -39.91 4.94
CA ALA A 418 -13.29 -39.24 3.88
C ALA A 418 -13.70 -37.82 4.35
N ASP A 419 -14.11 -36.99 3.38
CA ASP A 419 -14.87 -35.73 3.51
C ASP A 419 -14.23 -34.50 4.20
N GLU A 420 -13.47 -33.74 3.40
CA GLU A 420 -13.26 -32.28 3.61
C GLU A 420 -14.57 -31.47 3.48
N GLU A 421 -15.68 -32.06 2.99
CA GLU A 421 -16.99 -31.38 2.83
C GLU A 421 -17.82 -31.29 4.13
N THR A 422 -17.42 -31.95 5.22
CA THR A 422 -18.24 -32.03 6.45
C THR A 422 -18.09 -30.86 7.43
N SER A 423 -17.02 -30.06 7.34
CA SER A 423 -16.79 -28.94 8.27
C SER A 423 -17.62 -27.69 7.97
N GLU A 424 -17.84 -27.36 6.69
CA GLU A 424 -18.58 -26.16 6.29
C GLU A 424 -20.08 -26.24 6.68
N ILE A 425 -20.68 -27.43 6.58
CA ILE A 425 -22.10 -27.67 6.87
C ILE A 425 -22.44 -27.29 8.33
N ASN A 426 -21.61 -27.71 9.28
CA ASN A 426 -21.80 -27.44 10.71
C ASN A 426 -21.67 -25.94 11.05
N VAL A 427 -20.79 -25.21 10.34
CA VAL A 427 -20.66 -23.75 10.48
C VAL A 427 -21.89 -23.04 9.91
N LEU A 428 -22.43 -23.50 8.78
CA LEU A 428 -23.63 -22.94 8.16
C LEU A 428 -24.87 -23.10 9.04
N GLU A 429 -25.09 -24.30 9.60
CA GLU A 429 -26.18 -24.59 10.55
C GLU A 429 -26.13 -23.66 11.77
N LYS A 430 -24.93 -23.50 12.36
CA LYS A 430 -24.71 -22.57 13.49
C LYS A 430 -25.06 -21.12 13.16
N TYR A 431 -24.81 -20.65 11.92
CA TYR A 431 -25.20 -19.31 11.51
C TYR A 431 -26.71 -19.18 11.28
N GLN A 432 -27.37 -20.24 10.78
CA GLN A 432 -28.83 -20.28 10.65
C GLN A 432 -29.52 -20.25 12.03
N ASP A 433 -28.98 -20.95 13.03
CA ASP A 433 -29.46 -20.89 14.42
C ASP A 433 -29.34 -19.48 15.03
N ILE A 434 -28.20 -18.80 14.80
CA ILE A 434 -27.98 -17.42 15.25
C ILE A 434 -28.97 -16.47 14.56
N LEU A 435 -29.19 -16.62 13.25
CA LEU A 435 -30.16 -15.82 12.50
C LEU A 435 -31.58 -16.04 13.04
N ALA A 436 -31.98 -17.31 13.23
CA ALA A 436 -33.28 -17.66 13.80
C ALA A 436 -33.46 -17.13 15.23
N MET A 437 -32.39 -17.03 16.02
CA MET A 437 -32.40 -16.38 17.34
C MET A 437 -32.63 -14.87 17.24
N LEU A 438 -31.95 -14.18 16.32
CA LEU A 438 -32.14 -12.74 16.07
C LEU A 438 -33.55 -12.39 15.58
N GLU A 439 -34.17 -13.27 14.80
CA GLU A 439 -35.53 -13.08 14.29
C GLU A 439 -36.64 -13.44 15.28
N LYS A 440 -36.42 -14.43 16.17
CA LYS A 440 -37.41 -14.87 17.17
C LYS A 440 -37.39 -14.10 18.48
N GLU A 441 -36.24 -13.57 18.89
CA GLU A 441 -36.18 -12.73 20.09
C GLU A 441 -36.98 -11.45 19.86
N GLU A 442 -37.54 -10.86 20.92
CA GLU A 442 -38.23 -9.55 20.86
C GLU A 442 -37.52 -8.49 21.71
N ASP A 443 -36.80 -8.90 22.76
CA ASP A 443 -36.04 -7.99 23.62
C ASP A 443 -34.79 -7.43 22.91
N LEU A 444 -34.81 -6.14 22.60
CA LEU A 444 -33.70 -5.43 21.95
C LEU A 444 -32.39 -5.57 22.74
N ALA A 445 -32.43 -5.63 24.09
CA ALA A 445 -31.23 -5.77 24.91
C ALA A 445 -30.57 -7.14 24.77
N LYS A 446 -31.36 -8.21 24.53
CA LYS A 446 -30.82 -9.54 24.20
C LYS A 446 -30.36 -9.61 22.75
N LYS A 447 -31.12 -9.07 21.79
CA LYS A 447 -30.67 -8.95 20.39
C LYS A 447 -29.32 -8.26 20.30
N CYS A 448 -29.15 -7.14 21.02
CA CYS A 448 -27.91 -6.38 21.06
C CYS A 448 -26.71 -7.26 21.49
N LYS A 449 -26.87 -8.13 22.50
CA LYS A 449 -25.82 -9.09 22.88
C LYS A 449 -25.50 -10.13 21.80
N VAL A 450 -26.51 -10.61 21.08
CA VAL A 450 -26.30 -11.56 19.97
C VAL A 450 -25.60 -10.87 18.79
N VAL A 451 -26.06 -9.67 18.39
CA VAL A 451 -25.42 -8.87 17.34
C VAL A 451 -23.99 -8.50 17.71
N GLU A 452 -23.72 -8.14 18.97
CA GLU A 452 -22.37 -7.85 19.46
C GLU A 452 -21.44 -9.07 19.36
N ASN A 453 -21.89 -10.25 19.76
CA ASN A 453 -21.11 -11.48 19.59
C ASN A 453 -20.78 -11.76 18.11
N VAL A 454 -21.74 -11.56 17.20
CA VAL A 454 -21.52 -11.76 15.76
C VAL A 454 -20.61 -10.68 15.18
N ARG A 455 -20.74 -9.43 15.63
CA ARG A 455 -19.87 -8.31 15.26
C ARG A 455 -18.40 -8.60 15.56
N LEU A 456 -18.12 -9.21 16.71
CA LEU A 456 -16.77 -9.62 17.10
C LEU A 456 -16.20 -10.70 16.16
N VAL A 457 -17.00 -11.70 15.76
CA VAL A 457 -16.59 -12.72 14.77
C VAL A 457 -16.28 -12.06 13.42
N LEU A 458 -17.19 -11.22 12.91
CA LEU A 458 -17.07 -10.57 11.59
C LEU A 458 -15.86 -9.61 11.46
N LYS A 459 -15.25 -9.20 12.58
CA LYS A 459 -14.13 -8.28 12.61
C LYS A 459 -12.89 -8.89 11.94
N ASP A 460 -12.51 -10.09 12.36
CA ASP A 460 -11.23 -10.71 12.03
C ASP A 460 -11.40 -11.92 11.05
N ASP A 461 -12.63 -12.38 10.80
CA ASP A 461 -12.96 -13.52 9.94
C ASP A 461 -13.59 -13.09 8.59
N GLU A 462 -12.94 -13.39 7.47
CA GLU A 462 -13.43 -13.08 6.12
C GLU A 462 -14.47 -14.07 5.60
N GLU A 463 -14.32 -15.34 5.96
CA GLU A 463 -15.21 -16.41 5.53
C GLU A 463 -16.58 -16.23 6.18
N ALA A 464 -16.62 -15.89 7.47
CA ALA A 464 -17.82 -15.46 8.17
C ALA A 464 -18.52 -14.28 7.48
N ARG A 465 -17.78 -13.27 7.00
CA ARG A 465 -18.37 -12.14 6.26
C ARG A 465 -19.05 -12.59 4.95
N ILE A 466 -18.46 -13.55 4.25
CA ILE A 466 -19.01 -14.10 3.01
C ILE A 466 -20.24 -14.98 3.30
N LEU A 467 -20.12 -15.91 4.25
CA LEU A 467 -21.18 -16.85 4.62
C LEU A 467 -22.38 -16.15 5.27
N MET A 468 -22.18 -15.34 6.29
CA MET A 468 -23.29 -14.60 6.94
C MET A 468 -23.96 -13.62 5.97
N GLY A 469 -23.18 -12.93 5.14
CA GLY A 469 -23.70 -12.05 4.08
C GLY A 469 -24.53 -12.79 3.02
N ALA A 470 -24.21 -14.05 2.75
CA ALA A 470 -25.01 -14.92 1.88
C ALA A 470 -26.28 -15.46 2.55
N ASN A 471 -26.35 -15.47 3.88
CA ASN A 471 -27.41 -16.07 4.70
C ASN A 471 -28.23 -15.01 5.47
N GLY A 472 -28.57 -13.88 4.85
CA GLY A 472 -29.58 -12.95 5.37
C GLY A 472 -29.19 -12.05 6.55
N PHE A 473 -27.91 -12.07 6.99
CA PHE A 473 -27.46 -11.23 8.10
C PHE A 473 -27.47 -9.73 7.77
N VAL A 474 -27.36 -9.36 6.49
CA VAL A 474 -27.49 -7.95 6.04
C VAL A 474 -28.88 -7.41 6.42
N GLU A 475 -29.92 -8.16 6.07
CA GLU A 475 -31.32 -7.83 6.32
C GLU A 475 -31.65 -7.89 7.81
N ALA A 476 -31.12 -8.87 8.54
CA ALA A 476 -31.33 -9.00 9.98
C ALA A 476 -30.67 -7.85 10.78
N PHE A 477 -29.43 -7.48 10.45
CA PHE A 477 -28.77 -6.32 11.07
C PHE A 477 -29.39 -4.99 10.64
N SER A 478 -29.88 -4.86 9.40
CA SER A 478 -30.63 -3.67 8.97
C SER A 478 -31.89 -3.50 9.82
N ARG A 479 -32.65 -4.59 10.03
CA ARG A 479 -33.85 -4.61 10.89
C ARG A 479 -33.53 -4.30 12.35
N PHE A 480 -32.46 -4.87 12.89
CA PHE A 480 -32.00 -4.58 14.26
C PHE A 480 -31.60 -3.11 14.43
N LEU A 481 -30.85 -2.54 13.49
CA LEU A 481 -30.47 -1.13 13.51
C LEU A 481 -31.70 -0.22 13.37
N GLU A 482 -32.71 -0.59 12.58
CA GLU A 482 -33.99 0.12 12.50
C GLU A 482 -34.70 0.16 13.86
N SER A 483 -34.87 -0.99 14.53
CA SER A 483 -35.45 -1.02 15.89
C SER A 483 -34.64 -0.20 16.89
N ALA A 484 -33.30 -0.22 16.80
CA ALA A 484 -32.42 0.57 17.67
C ALA A 484 -32.52 2.09 17.40
N VAL A 485 -32.78 2.49 16.16
CA VAL A 485 -33.05 3.89 15.78
C VAL A 485 -34.42 4.34 16.30
N ASP A 486 -35.45 3.49 16.17
CA ASP A 486 -36.82 3.80 16.62
C ASP A 486 -36.97 3.85 18.14
N GLU A 487 -36.27 2.98 18.88
CA GLU A 487 -36.17 3.04 20.35
C GLU A 487 -35.19 4.13 20.85
N ASN A 488 -34.51 4.84 19.94
CA ASN A 488 -33.43 5.78 20.21
C ASN A 488 -32.33 5.23 21.15
N ASN A 489 -32.02 3.94 21.03
CA ASN A 489 -31.06 3.24 21.89
C ASN A 489 -29.63 3.36 21.32
N ALA A 490 -28.87 4.34 21.80
CA ALA A 490 -27.53 4.66 21.27
C ALA A 490 -26.56 3.46 21.24
N ALA A 491 -26.58 2.60 22.28
CA ALA A 491 -25.70 1.43 22.34
C ALA A 491 -26.09 0.37 21.29
N ALA A 492 -27.40 0.13 21.11
CA ALA A 492 -27.88 -0.78 20.07
C ALA A 492 -27.64 -0.23 18.65
N GLN A 493 -27.74 1.10 18.45
CA GLN A 493 -27.42 1.74 17.18
C GLN A 493 -25.93 1.59 16.83
N GLU A 494 -25.04 1.79 17.80
CA GLU A 494 -23.61 1.56 17.64
C GLU A 494 -23.30 0.10 17.29
N THR A 495 -23.81 -0.85 18.08
CA THR A 495 -23.64 -2.29 17.84
C THR A 495 -24.15 -2.70 16.45
N GLY A 496 -25.33 -2.21 16.04
CA GLY A 496 -25.93 -2.53 14.74
C GLY A 496 -25.19 -1.93 13.55
N ALA A 497 -24.84 -0.65 13.62
CA ALA A 497 -24.06 0.03 12.58
C ALA A 497 -22.66 -0.57 12.44
N MET A 498 -22.00 -0.92 13.55
CA MET A 498 -20.68 -1.55 13.52
C MET A 498 -20.71 -3.03 13.09
N ALA A 499 -21.82 -3.76 13.32
CA ALA A 499 -22.04 -5.09 12.76
C ALA A 499 -22.19 -5.05 11.23
N LEU A 500 -22.98 -4.10 10.70
CA LEU A 500 -23.07 -3.84 9.27
C LEU A 500 -21.72 -3.39 8.68
N PHE A 501 -20.99 -2.51 9.39
CA PHE A 501 -19.64 -2.09 8.97
C PHE A 501 -18.70 -3.28 8.81
N ASN A 502 -18.58 -4.13 9.83
CA ASN A 502 -17.73 -5.32 9.79
C ASN A 502 -18.16 -6.24 8.65
N LEU A 503 -19.46 -6.51 8.49
CA LEU A 503 -20.01 -7.34 7.41
C LEU A 503 -19.68 -6.79 5.99
N ALA A 504 -19.47 -5.47 5.84
CA ALA A 504 -19.14 -4.81 4.58
C ALA A 504 -17.62 -4.71 4.28
N VAL A 505 -16.74 -4.91 5.27
CA VAL A 505 -15.28 -4.79 5.09
C VAL A 505 -14.82 -5.71 3.96
N ASN A 506 -14.17 -5.11 2.96
CA ASN A 506 -13.71 -5.73 1.70
C ASN A 506 -14.76 -6.51 0.87
N ASN A 507 -16.03 -6.55 1.29
CA ASN A 507 -17.07 -7.33 0.64
C ASN A 507 -18.07 -6.42 -0.11
N ASN A 508 -17.87 -6.27 -1.43
CA ASN A 508 -18.74 -5.43 -2.26
C ASN A 508 -20.14 -6.03 -2.49
N ARG A 509 -20.31 -7.36 -2.42
CA ARG A 509 -21.64 -8.00 -2.49
C ARG A 509 -22.50 -7.58 -1.29
N ASN A 510 -21.93 -7.61 -0.09
CA ASN A 510 -22.63 -7.21 1.13
C ASN A 510 -22.98 -5.71 1.12
N LYS A 511 -22.07 -4.84 0.63
CA LYS A 511 -22.37 -3.41 0.40
C LYS A 511 -23.52 -3.20 -0.58
N GLU A 512 -23.59 -3.97 -1.67
CA GLU A 512 -24.71 -3.90 -2.62
C GLU A 512 -26.03 -4.37 -2.00
N LEU A 513 -26.01 -5.43 -1.19
CA LEU A 513 -27.19 -5.89 -0.44
C LEU A 513 -27.68 -4.81 0.55
N MET A 514 -26.77 -4.17 1.30
CA MET A 514 -27.11 -3.07 2.21
C MET A 514 -27.70 -1.85 1.49
N LEU A 515 -27.18 -1.52 0.31
CA LEU A 515 -27.71 -0.44 -0.51
C LEU A 515 -29.14 -0.77 -0.99
N ASN A 516 -29.37 -2.01 -1.41
CA ASN A 516 -30.68 -2.50 -1.85
C ASN A 516 -31.69 -2.64 -0.69
N SER A 517 -31.23 -2.92 0.54
CA SER A 517 -32.09 -3.01 1.73
C SER A 517 -32.47 -1.65 2.32
N GLY A 518 -31.97 -0.54 1.77
CA GLY A 518 -32.31 0.81 2.23
C GLY A 518 -31.49 1.32 3.42
N VAL A 519 -30.23 0.87 3.58
CA VAL A 519 -29.36 1.32 4.68
C VAL A 519 -29.13 2.84 4.72
N ILE A 520 -29.21 3.53 3.58
CA ILE A 520 -28.92 4.98 3.51
C ILE A 520 -30.00 5.82 4.23
N PRO A 521 -31.32 5.71 3.91
CA PRO A 521 -32.38 6.34 4.70
C PRO A 521 -32.36 5.98 6.20
N LEU A 522 -31.94 4.76 6.55
CA LEU A 522 -31.79 4.35 7.94
C LEU A 522 -30.64 5.10 8.64
N LEU A 523 -29.51 5.27 7.97
CA LEU A 523 -28.40 6.08 8.46
C LEU A 523 -28.75 7.58 8.53
N GLU A 524 -29.57 8.11 7.63
CA GLU A 524 -30.10 9.48 7.73
C GLU A 524 -30.97 9.70 8.97
N ARG A 525 -31.80 8.71 9.34
CA ARG A 525 -32.53 8.70 10.62
C ARG A 525 -31.55 8.66 11.80
N MET A 526 -30.58 7.75 11.77
CA MET A 526 -29.59 7.58 12.84
C MET A 526 -28.80 8.87 13.13
N ILE A 527 -28.26 9.55 12.11
CA ILE A 527 -27.52 10.82 12.32
C ILE A 527 -28.42 11.99 12.78
N SER A 528 -29.75 11.83 12.70
CA SER A 528 -30.71 12.83 13.14
C SER A 528 -31.16 12.66 14.61
N CYS A 529 -31.08 11.45 15.17
CA CYS A 529 -31.46 11.15 16.55
C CYS A 529 -30.30 10.76 17.48
N SER A 530 -29.19 10.25 16.95
CA SER A 530 -28.09 9.69 17.74
C SER A 530 -27.17 10.76 18.35
N HIS A 531 -26.69 10.47 19.56
CA HIS A 531 -25.57 11.18 20.17
C HIS A 531 -24.20 10.59 19.76
N SER A 532 -24.17 9.38 19.18
CA SER A 532 -22.93 8.73 18.72
C SER A 532 -22.85 8.77 17.19
N LEU A 533 -22.06 9.72 16.68
CA LEU A 533 -21.93 9.99 15.24
C LEU A 533 -20.88 9.12 14.54
N GLY A 534 -19.96 8.53 15.31
CA GLY A 534 -18.86 7.69 14.81
C GLY A 534 -19.34 6.49 13.98
N PRO A 535 -20.19 5.59 14.53
CA PRO A 535 -20.61 4.36 13.84
C PRO A 535 -21.31 4.61 12.51
N ALA A 536 -22.17 5.63 12.45
CA ALA A 536 -22.84 6.04 11.21
C ALA A 536 -21.84 6.55 10.17
N THR A 537 -20.89 7.39 10.59
CA THR A 537 -19.86 7.96 9.71
C THR A 537 -18.92 6.89 9.16
N ALA A 538 -18.49 5.94 10.01
CA ALA A 538 -17.68 4.79 9.60
C ALA A 538 -18.43 3.90 8.59
N LEU A 539 -19.72 3.61 8.80
CA LEU A 539 -20.52 2.83 7.86
C LEU A 539 -20.71 3.56 6.52
N TYR A 540 -20.97 4.87 6.53
CA TYR A 540 -21.00 5.67 5.30
C TYR A 540 -19.66 5.65 4.56
N LEU A 541 -18.52 5.78 5.26
CA LEU A 541 -17.18 5.68 4.66
C LEU A 541 -17.01 4.31 3.97
N ASN A 542 -17.31 3.22 4.67
CA ASN A 542 -17.19 1.86 4.12
C ASN A 542 -18.07 1.66 2.87
N LEU A 543 -19.33 2.14 2.91
CA LEU A 543 -20.24 2.11 1.77
C LEU A 543 -19.75 3.00 0.60
N SER A 544 -19.15 4.17 0.86
CA SER A 544 -18.66 5.10 -0.17
C SER A 544 -17.55 4.52 -1.06
N CYS A 545 -16.87 3.45 -0.61
CA CYS A 545 -15.92 2.68 -1.41
C CYS A 545 -16.59 1.85 -2.54
N LEU A 546 -17.92 1.73 -2.55
CA LEU A 546 -18.67 1.09 -3.64
C LEU A 546 -19.16 2.13 -4.65
N GLU A 547 -18.77 2.00 -5.93
CA GLU A 547 -19.16 2.93 -7.01
C GLU A 547 -20.68 3.15 -7.11
N LYS A 548 -21.49 2.10 -6.92
CA LYS A 548 -22.97 2.19 -6.96
C LYS A 548 -23.55 2.99 -5.79
N ALA A 549 -22.87 3.05 -4.64
CA ALA A 549 -23.34 3.79 -3.47
C ALA A 549 -23.02 5.29 -3.56
N LYS A 550 -21.95 5.69 -4.26
CA LYS A 550 -21.54 7.09 -4.40
C LYS A 550 -22.65 8.07 -4.87
N PRO A 551 -23.46 7.79 -5.90
CA PRO A 551 -24.54 8.70 -6.30
C PRO A 551 -25.68 8.75 -5.27
N VAL A 552 -25.95 7.65 -4.56
CA VAL A 552 -27.01 7.58 -3.54
C VAL A 552 -26.60 8.39 -2.31
N ILE A 553 -25.40 8.13 -1.77
CA ILE A 553 -24.84 8.87 -0.62
C ILE A 553 -24.61 10.35 -1.01
N GLY A 554 -24.10 10.62 -2.20
CA GLY A 554 -23.84 11.98 -2.70
C GLY A 554 -25.08 12.83 -2.91
N SER A 555 -26.26 12.22 -3.02
CA SER A 555 -27.57 12.90 -3.10
C SER A 555 -28.33 12.92 -1.77
N SER A 556 -27.74 12.37 -0.70
CA SER A 556 -28.35 12.22 0.63
C SER A 556 -27.88 13.31 1.60
N GLN A 557 -28.52 13.37 2.78
CA GLN A 557 -28.16 14.26 3.88
C GLN A 557 -26.78 13.98 4.49
N ALA A 558 -26.13 12.87 4.09
CA ALA A 558 -24.77 12.52 4.50
C ALA A 558 -23.74 13.62 4.13
N VAL A 559 -23.85 14.26 2.97
CA VAL A 559 -22.88 15.28 2.53
C VAL A 559 -22.91 16.54 3.41
N PRO A 560 -24.07 17.20 3.64
CA PRO A 560 -24.17 18.29 4.63
C PRO A 560 -23.73 17.88 6.04
N PHE A 561 -24.03 16.64 6.44
CA PHE A 561 -23.62 16.09 7.74
C PHE A 561 -22.10 16.00 7.89
N PHE A 562 -21.38 15.44 6.91
CA PHE A 562 -19.91 15.38 6.94
C PHE A 562 -19.27 16.76 6.98
N VAL A 563 -19.77 17.70 6.16
CA VAL A 563 -19.21 19.08 6.15
C VAL A 563 -19.45 19.78 7.49
N LYS A 564 -20.60 19.56 8.14
CA LYS A 564 -20.88 20.07 9.49
C LYS A 564 -19.93 19.46 10.53
N LEU A 565 -19.71 18.14 10.48
CA LEU A 565 -18.84 17.41 11.41
C LEU A 565 -17.39 17.93 11.39
N LEU A 566 -16.87 18.26 10.20
CA LEU A 566 -15.54 18.83 10.01
C LEU A 566 -15.37 20.25 10.59
N VAL A 567 -16.46 20.98 10.81
CA VAL A 567 -16.45 22.33 11.42
C VAL A 567 -16.59 22.26 12.95
N GLN A 568 -17.16 21.18 13.48
CA GLN A 568 -17.45 21.03 14.92
C GLN A 568 -16.29 20.38 15.70
N VAL A 569 -15.16 21.09 15.77
CA VAL A 569 -13.91 20.60 16.38
C VAL A 569 -14.00 20.38 17.89
N GLU A 570 -14.79 21.17 18.62
CA GLU A 570 -14.73 21.22 20.10
C GLU A 570 -15.40 20.04 20.82
N ASN A 571 -16.20 19.21 20.13
CA ASN A 571 -16.98 18.12 20.75
C ASN A 571 -17.02 16.81 19.92
N THR A 572 -16.17 16.68 18.90
CA THR A 572 -16.18 15.51 18.00
C THR A 572 -14.88 14.72 18.11
N GLU A 573 -14.98 13.39 18.12
CA GLU A 573 -13.82 12.51 18.04
C GLU A 573 -13.06 12.73 16.71
N THR A 574 -11.73 12.90 16.80
CA THR A 574 -10.86 13.16 15.65
C THR A 574 -10.97 12.09 14.56
N GLN A 575 -11.10 10.81 14.94
CA GLN A 575 -11.29 9.72 13.97
C GLN A 575 -12.59 9.86 13.17
N CYS A 576 -13.69 10.23 13.83
CA CYS A 576 -14.99 10.45 13.18
C CYS A 576 -14.91 11.60 12.15
N GLN A 577 -14.18 12.67 12.47
CA GLN A 577 -13.91 13.76 11.54
C GLN A 577 -13.04 13.31 10.34
N LEU A 578 -12.00 12.51 10.58
CA LEU A 578 -11.19 11.93 9.50
C LEU A 578 -12.03 11.03 8.59
N ASP A 579 -12.87 10.16 9.16
CA ASP A 579 -13.73 9.24 8.41
C ASP A 579 -14.70 10.02 7.50
N ALA A 580 -15.24 11.15 7.97
CA ALA A 580 -16.05 12.07 7.17
C ALA A 580 -15.26 12.74 6.02
N LEU A 581 -14.01 13.16 6.25
CA LEU A 581 -13.16 13.71 5.19
C LEU A 581 -12.81 12.64 4.14
N HIS A 582 -12.53 11.41 4.57
CA HIS A 582 -12.31 10.26 3.69
C HIS A 582 -13.58 9.88 2.90
N ALA A 583 -14.76 9.95 3.50
CA ALA A 583 -16.03 9.74 2.81
C ALA A 583 -16.27 10.82 1.75
N LEU A 584 -16.07 12.10 2.08
CA LEU A 584 -16.16 13.21 1.12
C LEU A 584 -15.15 13.07 -0.03
N TYR A 585 -13.93 12.60 0.24
CA TYR A 585 -12.96 12.23 -0.80
C TYR A 585 -13.53 11.16 -1.75
N ASN A 586 -14.00 10.03 -1.23
CA ASN A 586 -14.58 8.96 -2.05
C ASN A 586 -15.77 9.46 -2.89
N LEU A 587 -16.66 10.27 -2.30
CA LEU A 587 -17.82 10.83 -2.99
C LEU A 587 -17.44 11.84 -4.07
N SER A 588 -16.39 12.65 -3.86
CA SER A 588 -15.90 13.64 -4.82
C SER A 588 -15.30 13.02 -6.09
N THR A 589 -14.87 11.75 -6.05
CA THR A 589 -14.42 11.03 -7.26
C THR A 589 -15.53 10.81 -8.28
N HIS A 590 -16.80 10.89 -7.87
CA HIS A 590 -17.95 10.78 -8.75
C HIS A 590 -18.43 12.18 -9.18
N SER A 591 -18.03 12.60 -10.39
CA SER A 591 -18.29 13.96 -10.90
C SER A 591 -19.75 14.48 -10.75
N PRO A 592 -20.81 13.67 -10.95
CA PRO A 592 -22.20 14.10 -10.68
C PRO A 592 -22.50 14.56 -9.25
N ASN A 593 -21.70 14.18 -8.25
CA ASN A 593 -21.87 14.63 -6.86
C ASN A 593 -21.33 16.05 -6.61
N ILE A 594 -20.51 16.59 -7.52
CA ILE A 594 -19.81 17.87 -7.30
C ILE A 594 -20.77 19.03 -7.01
N PRO A 595 -21.89 19.24 -7.73
CA PRO A 595 -22.84 20.31 -7.41
C PRO A 595 -23.41 20.22 -5.98
N THR A 596 -23.71 19.02 -5.47
CA THR A 596 -24.20 18.82 -4.10
C THR A 596 -23.13 19.09 -3.04
N LEU A 597 -21.88 18.68 -3.32
CA LEU A 597 -20.72 18.97 -2.48
C LEU A 597 -20.48 20.49 -2.38
N LEU A 598 -20.49 21.21 -3.51
CA LEU A 598 -20.34 22.67 -3.54
C LEU A 598 -21.49 23.38 -2.80
N SER A 599 -22.74 22.96 -3.03
CA SER A 599 -23.93 23.48 -2.34
C SER A 599 -23.87 23.34 -0.81
N SER A 600 -23.04 22.42 -0.30
CA SER A 600 -22.82 22.18 1.13
C SER A 600 -21.72 23.07 1.74
N ASN A 601 -21.23 24.09 1.02
CA ASN A 601 -20.12 24.99 1.41
C ASN A 601 -18.77 24.29 1.65
N ILE A 602 -18.54 23.13 1.04
CA ILE A 602 -17.36 22.29 1.28
C ILE A 602 -16.02 23.03 1.07
N ILE A 603 -15.96 23.93 0.09
CA ILE A 603 -14.74 24.68 -0.28
C ILE A 603 -14.15 25.45 0.90
N LYS A 604 -15.00 26.14 1.68
CA LYS A 604 -14.57 26.92 2.85
C LYS A 604 -14.08 26.01 3.99
N THR A 605 -14.71 24.87 4.17
CA THR A 605 -14.31 23.87 5.19
C THR A 605 -12.95 23.25 4.84
N LEU A 606 -12.74 22.85 3.58
CA LEU A 606 -11.46 22.32 3.10
C LEU A 606 -10.34 23.38 3.14
N GLN A 607 -10.65 24.65 2.89
CA GLN A 607 -9.71 25.77 3.03
C GLN A 607 -9.21 25.91 4.48
N LEU A 608 -10.13 25.84 5.45
CA LEU A 608 -9.79 25.89 6.87
C LEU A 608 -8.89 24.72 7.27
N LEU A 609 -9.26 23.49 6.88
CA LEU A 609 -8.49 22.27 7.15
C LEU A 609 -7.10 22.29 6.52
N ALA A 610 -6.99 22.75 5.26
CA ALA A 610 -5.70 22.93 4.57
C ALA A 610 -4.83 24.06 5.15
N SER A 611 -5.37 24.89 6.05
CA SER A 611 -4.65 25.96 6.75
C SER A 611 -4.22 25.58 8.19
N THR A 612 -4.46 24.34 8.63
CA THR A 612 -4.18 23.89 10.02
C THR A 612 -2.69 23.64 10.31
N GLY A 613 -1.89 23.35 9.28
CA GLY A 613 -0.48 22.93 9.44
C GLY A 613 -0.29 21.46 9.79
N ASP A 614 -1.36 20.67 9.94
CA ASP A 614 -1.30 19.22 10.17
C ASP A 614 -1.46 18.47 8.84
N HIS A 615 -0.41 17.74 8.47
CA HIS A 615 -0.26 16.97 7.23
C HIS A 615 -1.47 16.09 6.90
N LEU A 616 -2.07 15.47 7.93
CA LEU A 616 -3.18 14.52 7.75
C LEU A 616 -4.42 15.21 7.16
N TRP A 617 -4.69 16.45 7.58
CA TRP A 617 -5.80 17.25 7.08
C TRP A 617 -5.48 17.91 5.74
N ILE A 618 -4.24 18.36 5.55
CA ILE A 618 -3.80 19.03 4.32
C ILE A 618 -3.88 18.07 3.13
N GLU A 619 -3.23 16.90 3.20
CA GLU A 619 -3.11 15.96 2.07
C GLU A 619 -4.48 15.53 1.54
N LYS A 620 -5.42 15.23 2.45
CA LYS A 620 -6.79 14.82 2.08
C LYS A 620 -7.64 16.01 1.64
N SER A 621 -7.53 17.17 2.27
CA SER A 621 -8.27 18.36 1.84
C SER A 621 -7.91 18.79 0.42
N LEU A 622 -6.61 18.80 0.09
CA LEU A 622 -6.14 19.05 -1.27
C LEU A 622 -6.62 18.00 -2.26
N ALA A 623 -6.68 16.72 -1.87
CA ALA A 623 -7.20 15.65 -2.73
C ALA A 623 -8.69 15.84 -3.06
N VAL A 624 -9.52 16.29 -2.11
CA VAL A 624 -10.93 16.66 -2.40
C VAL A 624 -11.00 17.90 -3.29
N LEU A 625 -10.22 18.95 -3.01
CA LEU A 625 -10.18 20.17 -3.84
C LEU A 625 -9.77 19.87 -5.30
N LEU A 626 -8.81 18.96 -5.53
CA LEU A 626 -8.43 18.50 -6.86
C LEU A 626 -9.59 17.84 -7.62
N ASN A 627 -10.37 17.01 -6.94
CA ASN A 627 -11.53 16.35 -7.53
C ASN A 627 -12.64 17.37 -7.86
N LEU A 628 -12.92 18.32 -6.96
CA LEU A 628 -13.92 19.38 -7.19
C LEU A 628 -13.51 20.28 -8.38
N ALA A 629 -12.24 20.68 -8.44
CA ALA A 629 -11.66 21.48 -9.53
C ALA A 629 -11.63 20.77 -10.89
N SER A 630 -12.00 19.48 -10.98
CA SER A 630 -12.17 18.79 -12.27
C SER A 630 -13.40 19.29 -13.06
N SER A 631 -14.42 19.81 -12.36
CA SER A 631 -15.61 20.43 -12.95
C SER A 631 -15.43 21.93 -13.20
N HIS A 632 -16.25 22.53 -14.06
CA HIS A 632 -16.21 23.98 -14.30
C HIS A 632 -16.71 24.75 -13.07
N GLU A 633 -17.81 24.26 -12.48
CA GLU A 633 -18.48 24.81 -11.31
C GLU A 633 -17.53 24.85 -10.10
N GLY A 634 -16.80 23.76 -9.85
CA GLY A 634 -15.83 23.68 -8.76
C GLY A 634 -14.63 24.61 -8.94
N LYS A 635 -14.17 24.85 -10.18
CA LYS A 635 -13.12 25.83 -10.45
C LYS A 635 -13.59 27.25 -10.15
N GLU A 636 -14.74 27.64 -10.66
CA GLU A 636 -15.25 29.01 -10.49
C GLU A 636 -15.57 29.31 -9.02
N GLU A 637 -16.12 28.35 -8.27
CA GLU A 637 -16.33 28.47 -6.83
C GLU A 637 -14.99 28.61 -6.08
N MET A 638 -13.98 27.78 -6.41
CA MET A 638 -12.64 27.88 -5.79
C MET A 638 -11.90 29.18 -6.13
N ILE A 639 -12.04 29.71 -7.35
CA ILE A 639 -11.46 31.01 -7.77
C ILE A 639 -12.19 32.18 -7.10
N SER A 640 -13.49 32.04 -6.86
CA SER A 640 -14.31 33.06 -6.17
C SER A 640 -14.18 33.03 -4.65
N SER A 641 -13.72 31.91 -4.08
CA SER A 641 -13.56 31.72 -2.65
C SER A 641 -12.40 32.54 -2.06
N GLN A 642 -12.71 33.47 -1.16
CA GLN A 642 -11.75 34.42 -0.61
C GLN A 642 -10.64 33.70 0.18
N GLY A 643 -9.40 33.89 -0.26
CA GLY A 643 -8.21 33.31 0.37
C GLY A 643 -7.88 31.88 -0.04
N MET A 644 -8.68 31.20 -0.88
CA MET A 644 -8.35 29.83 -1.34
C MET A 644 -7.02 29.80 -2.09
N ILE A 645 -6.76 30.80 -2.94
CA ILE A 645 -5.50 30.93 -3.68
C ILE A 645 -4.32 31.19 -2.73
N ASN A 646 -4.51 31.97 -1.66
CA ASN A 646 -3.51 32.22 -0.62
C ASN A 646 -3.22 30.95 0.21
N THR A 647 -4.24 30.15 0.57
CA THR A 647 -4.04 28.84 1.22
C THR A 647 -3.22 27.90 0.32
N LEU A 648 -3.55 27.80 -0.97
CA LEU A 648 -2.78 26.99 -1.92
C LEU A 648 -1.34 27.49 -2.11
N ALA A 649 -1.12 28.81 -2.12
CA ALA A 649 0.23 29.41 -2.15
C ALA A 649 1.01 29.14 -0.85
N THR A 650 0.37 29.20 0.31
CA THR A 650 1.01 28.90 1.59
C THR A 650 1.47 27.45 1.65
N VAL A 651 0.61 26.49 1.26
CA VAL A 651 0.99 25.07 1.21
C VAL A 651 2.07 24.80 0.16
N LEU A 652 2.08 25.54 -0.95
CA LEU A 652 3.15 25.48 -1.94
C LEU A 652 4.51 25.91 -1.39
N ASP A 653 4.53 26.87 -0.46
CA ASP A 653 5.74 27.44 0.12
C ASP A 653 6.26 26.61 1.30
N THR A 654 5.37 26.15 2.20
CA THR A 654 5.74 25.52 3.47
C THR A 654 5.48 24.01 3.54
N GLY A 655 4.69 23.46 2.61
CA GLY A 655 4.27 22.06 2.64
C GLY A 655 5.37 21.07 2.29
N ASP A 656 5.10 19.79 2.53
CA ASP A 656 5.98 18.67 2.18
C ASP A 656 5.97 18.37 0.65
N THR A 657 6.77 17.41 0.20
CA THR A 657 6.90 17.10 -1.24
C THR A 657 5.61 16.60 -1.91
N ILE A 658 4.65 16.05 -1.15
CA ILE A 658 3.37 15.54 -1.63
C ILE A 658 2.34 16.68 -1.64
N GLU A 659 2.26 17.44 -0.54
CA GLU A 659 1.41 18.61 -0.39
C GLU A 659 1.73 19.67 -1.45
N GLN A 660 3.01 19.97 -1.66
CA GLN A 660 3.48 20.85 -2.74
C GLN A 660 3.04 20.33 -4.11
N GLU A 661 3.16 19.02 -4.39
CA GLU A 661 2.71 18.45 -5.66
C GLU A 661 1.19 18.63 -5.86
N GLN A 662 0.39 18.46 -4.80
CA GLN A 662 -1.06 18.63 -4.84
C GLN A 662 -1.46 20.10 -4.96
N ALA A 663 -0.79 21.01 -4.24
CA ALA A 663 -1.01 22.46 -4.33
C ALA A 663 -0.71 22.98 -5.75
N VAL A 664 0.43 22.62 -6.35
CA VAL A 664 0.72 22.96 -7.76
C VAL A 664 -0.34 22.36 -8.69
N ALA A 665 -0.79 21.12 -8.45
CA ALA A 665 -1.82 20.50 -9.27
C ALA A 665 -3.14 21.28 -9.24
N CYS A 666 -3.59 21.74 -8.07
CA CYS A 666 -4.75 22.63 -7.93
C CYS A 666 -4.54 23.90 -8.75
N LEU A 667 -3.44 24.62 -8.52
CA LEU A 667 -3.13 25.88 -9.19
C LEU A 667 -3.06 25.73 -10.73
N VAL A 668 -2.47 24.65 -11.25
CA VAL A 668 -2.48 24.34 -12.69
C VAL A 668 -3.91 24.16 -13.22
N ILE A 669 -4.77 23.44 -12.49
CA ILE A 669 -6.15 23.18 -12.91
C ILE A 669 -6.99 24.46 -12.92
N LEU A 670 -6.86 25.31 -11.89
CA LEU A 670 -7.57 26.58 -11.77
C LEU A 670 -7.09 27.62 -12.79
N CYS A 671 -5.77 27.76 -12.99
CA CYS A 671 -5.21 28.67 -14.01
C CYS A 671 -5.48 28.22 -15.46
N THR A 672 -5.81 26.95 -15.70
CA THR A 672 -6.04 26.44 -17.07
C THR A 672 -7.33 27.04 -17.65
N GLY A 673 -7.16 28.06 -18.50
CA GLY A 673 -8.25 28.80 -19.15
C GLY A 673 -8.68 30.07 -18.43
N SER A 674 -8.08 30.43 -17.29
CA SER A 674 -8.46 31.60 -16.49
C SER A 674 -7.29 32.56 -16.29
N GLU A 675 -7.24 33.62 -17.11
CA GLU A 675 -6.23 34.69 -16.99
C GLU A 675 -6.37 35.45 -15.65
N ARG A 676 -7.62 35.63 -15.17
CA ARG A 676 -7.91 36.16 -13.83
C ARG A 676 -7.24 35.33 -12.73
N CYS A 677 -7.37 34.00 -12.79
CA CYS A 677 -6.73 33.12 -11.81
C CYS A 677 -5.19 33.23 -11.90
N ILE A 678 -4.62 33.25 -13.11
CA ILE A 678 -3.17 33.46 -13.29
C ILE A 678 -2.69 34.74 -12.61
N GLN A 679 -3.41 35.86 -12.78
CA GLN A 679 -3.06 37.13 -12.13
C GLN A 679 -3.17 37.06 -10.61
N MET A 680 -4.21 36.43 -10.05
CA MET A 680 -4.36 36.22 -8.60
C MET A 680 -3.21 35.37 -8.03
N VAL A 681 -2.87 34.25 -8.68
CA VAL A 681 -1.78 33.36 -8.23
C VAL A 681 -0.41 34.06 -8.30
N LEU A 682 -0.19 34.93 -9.29
CA LEU A 682 1.03 35.74 -9.39
C LEU A 682 1.15 36.78 -8.27
N GLN A 683 0.04 37.30 -7.76
CA GLN A 683 0.03 38.28 -6.65
C GLN A 683 0.43 37.64 -5.31
N GLU A 684 0.14 36.35 -5.09
CA GLU A 684 0.60 35.60 -3.91
C GLU A 684 2.12 35.27 -3.94
N GLY A 685 2.85 35.64 -5.00
CA GLY A 685 4.32 35.56 -5.00
C GLY A 685 4.94 34.18 -5.25
N VAL A 686 4.15 33.17 -5.63
CA VAL A 686 4.51 31.72 -5.75
C VAL A 686 5.76 31.35 -6.59
N ILE A 687 6.36 32.28 -7.33
CA ILE A 687 7.42 31.99 -8.31
C ILE A 687 8.66 31.31 -7.71
N PRO A 688 9.23 31.74 -6.55
CA PRO A 688 10.41 31.10 -5.97
C PRO A 688 10.16 29.62 -5.63
N SER A 689 9.01 29.32 -5.04
CA SER A 689 8.60 27.97 -4.63
C SER A 689 8.34 27.09 -5.85
N LEU A 690 7.65 27.60 -6.88
CA LEU A 690 7.54 26.90 -8.16
C LEU A 690 8.91 26.59 -8.77
N VAL A 691 9.84 27.55 -8.78
CA VAL A 691 11.20 27.31 -9.29
C VAL A 691 11.93 26.24 -8.47
N SER A 692 11.83 26.28 -7.13
CA SER A 692 12.39 25.25 -6.24
C SER A 692 11.81 23.86 -6.57
N ILE A 693 10.48 23.75 -6.61
CA ILE A 693 9.75 22.51 -6.93
C ILE A 693 10.10 22.01 -8.33
N SER A 694 10.35 22.89 -9.31
CA SER A 694 10.71 22.52 -10.68
C SER A 694 12.07 21.81 -10.81
N VAL A 695 12.93 21.94 -9.78
CA VAL A 695 14.26 21.32 -9.69
C VAL A 695 14.25 20.16 -8.68
N ASN A 696 13.73 20.41 -7.47
CA ASN A 696 13.88 19.55 -6.30
C ASN A 696 12.64 18.67 -5.99
N GLY A 697 11.49 18.97 -6.59
CA GLY A 697 10.23 18.28 -6.30
C GLY A 697 10.12 16.87 -6.86
N SER A 698 9.01 16.19 -6.57
CA SER A 698 8.67 14.90 -7.16
C SER A 698 8.66 14.97 -8.70
N PRO A 699 8.76 13.85 -9.44
CA PRO A 699 8.66 13.86 -10.90
C PRO A 699 7.41 14.58 -11.42
N ARG A 700 6.24 14.30 -10.83
CA ARG A 700 4.98 14.95 -11.18
C ARG A 700 4.93 16.41 -10.73
N GLY A 701 5.46 16.75 -9.55
CA GLY A 701 5.54 18.12 -9.04
C GLY A 701 6.40 19.01 -9.94
N ARG A 702 7.53 18.49 -10.43
CA ARG A 702 8.39 19.16 -11.42
C ARG A 702 7.63 19.47 -12.71
N ASP A 703 6.99 18.47 -13.31
CA ASP A 703 6.23 18.64 -14.56
C ASP A 703 5.09 19.67 -14.40
N LYS A 704 4.31 19.56 -13.31
CA LYS A 704 3.21 20.48 -12.99
C LYS A 704 3.72 21.91 -12.76
N SER A 705 4.84 22.07 -12.03
CA SER A 705 5.41 23.39 -11.75
C SER A 705 5.95 24.06 -13.02
N GLN A 706 6.67 23.30 -13.86
CA GLN A 706 7.15 23.78 -15.15
C GLN A 706 5.98 24.21 -16.06
N LYS A 707 4.86 23.48 -16.06
CA LYS A 707 3.65 23.84 -16.77
C LYS A 707 3.05 25.16 -16.26
N LEU A 708 2.93 25.36 -14.94
CA LEU A 708 2.41 26.61 -14.38
C LEU A 708 3.31 27.81 -14.68
N LEU A 709 4.63 27.64 -14.55
CA LEU A 709 5.63 28.65 -14.94
C LEU A 709 5.59 28.98 -16.44
N MET A 710 5.25 28.01 -17.30
CA MET A 710 5.04 28.24 -18.73
C MET A 710 3.79 29.11 -18.98
N MET A 711 2.67 28.81 -18.31
CA MET A 711 1.44 29.60 -18.41
C MET A 711 1.65 31.07 -17.98
N PHE A 712 2.45 31.31 -16.93
CA PHE A 712 2.82 32.67 -16.51
C PHE A 712 3.67 33.42 -17.54
N ARG A 713 4.54 32.71 -18.29
CA ARG A 713 5.31 33.30 -19.39
C ARG A 713 4.43 33.66 -20.58
N GLU A 714 3.49 32.78 -20.94
CA GLU A 714 2.52 33.01 -22.00
C GLU A 714 1.62 34.21 -21.70
N GLN A 715 1.10 34.33 -20.47
CA GLN A 715 0.29 35.49 -20.06
C GLN A 715 1.07 36.80 -20.22
N ARG A 716 2.30 36.85 -19.69
CA ARG A 716 3.17 38.03 -19.82
C ARG A 716 3.47 38.40 -21.27
N GLN A 717 3.53 37.43 -22.18
CA GLN A 717 3.72 37.69 -23.62
C GLN A 717 2.46 38.26 -24.29
N ARG A 718 1.26 37.90 -23.83
CA ARG A 718 -0.01 38.51 -24.31
C ARG A 718 -0.19 39.94 -23.79
N GLU A 719 0.26 40.20 -22.56
CA GLU A 719 0.16 41.51 -21.91
C GLU A 719 1.21 42.53 -22.42
N GLN A 720 2.20 42.12 -23.23
CA GLN A 720 3.10 43.06 -23.91
C GLN A 720 2.38 43.78 -25.06
N PRO A 721 2.25 45.12 -25.02
CA PRO A 721 1.62 45.86 -26.11
C PRO A 721 2.44 45.72 -27.40
N SER A 722 1.77 45.47 -28.52
CA SER A 722 2.40 45.32 -29.83
C SER A 722 2.88 46.67 -30.39
N LEU A 723 3.95 47.20 -29.80
CA LEU A 723 4.78 48.27 -30.36
C LEU A 723 5.57 47.70 -31.54
N ASN A 724 4.88 47.46 -32.66
CA ASN A 724 5.40 47.40 -34.04
C ASN A 724 4.27 47.06 -35.03
N LYS A 725 3.48 48.08 -35.38
CA LYS A 725 2.93 48.19 -36.74
C LYS A 725 3.34 49.56 -37.25
N GLU A 726 4.32 49.60 -38.14
CA GLU A 726 4.68 50.81 -38.86
C GLU A 726 3.47 51.27 -39.70
N GLU A 727 2.97 52.47 -39.44
CA GLU A 727 2.04 53.13 -40.35
C GLU A 727 2.80 53.62 -41.58
N ALA A 728 2.56 52.99 -42.73
CA ALA A 728 2.90 53.57 -44.01
C ALA A 728 2.00 54.80 -44.28
N PRO A 729 2.54 55.96 -44.67
CA PRO A 729 1.80 57.21 -44.71
C PRO A 729 0.76 57.22 -45.85
N ARG A 730 -0.53 57.25 -45.51
CA ARG A 730 -1.61 57.47 -46.48
C ARG A 730 -1.86 58.96 -46.68
N LYS A 731 -1.74 59.41 -47.94
CA LYS A 731 -2.07 60.77 -48.35
C LYS A 731 -3.58 61.04 -48.26
N SER A 732 -3.91 62.27 -47.92
CA SER A 732 -5.25 62.87 -47.86
C SER A 732 -6.01 62.85 -49.19
N VAL A 733 -7.30 62.53 -49.17
CA VAL A 733 -8.36 63.22 -49.95
C VAL A 733 -9.62 63.34 -49.07
N SER A 734 -10.37 64.42 -49.30
CA SER A 734 -11.49 64.96 -48.51
C SER A 734 -12.82 64.17 -48.55
N ALA A 735 -13.66 64.42 -47.53
CA ALA A 735 -15.11 64.14 -47.53
C ALA A 735 -15.88 65.09 -48.50
N PRO A 736 -17.21 64.91 -48.71
CA PRO A 736 -18.20 65.40 -47.73
C PRO A 736 -19.47 64.54 -47.49
N LEU A 737 -19.95 64.58 -46.24
CA LEU A 737 -21.31 64.95 -45.73
C LEU A 737 -22.51 65.10 -46.72
N PRO A 738 -23.81 65.01 -46.29
CA PRO A 738 -24.32 65.30 -44.92
C PRO A 738 -25.54 64.48 -44.37
N MET A 739 -25.95 64.80 -43.12
CA MET A 739 -27.32 64.81 -42.54
C MET A 739 -28.16 63.50 -42.56
N SER A 740 -28.42 62.80 -41.45
CA SER A 740 -29.29 63.12 -40.29
C SER A 740 -30.81 63.06 -40.54
N VAL A 741 -31.53 62.20 -39.79
CA VAL A 741 -32.78 62.49 -39.04
C VAL A 741 -33.20 61.23 -38.24
N SER A 742 -33.91 61.46 -37.14
CA SER A 742 -34.36 60.54 -36.09
C SER A 742 -35.39 59.46 -36.48
N GLY A 743 -35.53 58.43 -35.64
CA GLY A 743 -36.89 58.05 -35.15
C GLY A 743 -37.25 56.56 -35.00
N GLN A 744 -37.04 56.01 -33.80
CA GLN A 744 -37.86 54.99 -33.08
C GLN A 744 -38.33 53.67 -33.76
N ALA A 745 -37.86 52.57 -33.14
CA ALA A 745 -38.63 51.43 -32.60
C ALA A 745 -39.49 50.52 -33.51
N SER A 746 -39.06 49.26 -33.68
CA SER A 746 -39.73 48.06 -33.11
C SER A 746 -38.95 46.76 -33.40
N SER A 747 -39.10 45.77 -32.52
CA SER A 747 -38.55 44.39 -32.58
C SER A 747 -39.70 43.38 -32.77
N PRO A 748 -39.48 42.04 -32.85
CA PRO A 748 -38.25 41.24 -33.01
C PRO A 748 -38.17 40.67 -34.46
N GLU A 749 -37.49 39.59 -34.86
CA GLU A 749 -36.71 38.52 -34.18
C GLU A 749 -35.59 37.99 -35.11
N SER A 750 -34.96 36.83 -34.84
CA SER A 750 -33.77 36.35 -35.56
C SER A 750 -33.74 34.86 -35.95
N GLU A 751 -33.26 34.58 -37.16
CA GLU A 751 -32.71 33.28 -37.58
C GLU A 751 -31.29 33.03 -37.02
N GLY A 752 -30.77 31.78 -37.08
CA GLY A 752 -29.32 31.56 -36.87
C GLY A 752 -28.80 30.13 -36.65
N LYS A 753 -28.57 29.38 -37.75
CA LYS A 753 -27.56 28.29 -37.88
C LYS A 753 -26.62 28.70 -39.06
N PRO A 754 -25.39 28.17 -39.29
CA PRO A 754 -24.97 26.78 -39.09
C PRO A 754 -23.46 26.51 -38.77
N LEU A 755 -23.04 25.26 -38.98
CA LEU A 755 -21.70 24.66 -38.89
C LEU A 755 -20.55 25.38 -39.63
N PHE A 756 -19.29 25.10 -39.21
CA PHE A 756 -18.16 24.87 -40.13
C PHE A 756 -17.12 23.83 -39.62
N LYS A 757 -16.41 23.18 -40.56
CA LYS A 757 -15.29 22.23 -40.36
C LYS A 757 -13.99 22.79 -40.93
N SER A 758 -12.85 22.57 -40.26
CA SER A 758 -11.48 22.60 -40.84
C SER A 758 -10.49 22.07 -39.79
N ILE A 759 -9.88 20.89 -39.92
CA ILE A 759 -8.75 20.48 -40.79
C ILE A 759 -7.42 21.21 -40.48
N SER A 760 -6.46 20.41 -40.06
CA SER A 760 -5.08 20.73 -39.62
C SER A 760 -4.14 21.16 -40.73
N ARG A 761 -3.10 21.96 -40.39
CA ARG A 761 -1.75 21.81 -40.96
C ARG A 761 -0.66 22.28 -39.99
N ARG A 762 0.21 21.34 -39.55
CA ARG A 762 1.48 21.63 -38.87
C ARG A 762 2.45 22.38 -39.80
N LYS A 763 3.27 23.26 -39.23
CA LYS A 763 4.64 23.52 -39.71
C LYS A 763 5.61 23.60 -38.53
N THR A 764 6.57 22.69 -38.53
CA THR A 764 7.74 22.66 -37.65
C THR A 764 8.85 23.54 -38.25
N LEU A 765 9.59 24.27 -37.41
CA LEU A 765 10.88 24.82 -37.81
C LEU A 765 11.82 24.91 -36.60
N THR A 766 12.93 24.19 -36.68
CA THR A 766 13.98 24.08 -35.67
C THR A 766 15.20 24.90 -36.09
N ARG A 767 15.72 25.80 -35.25
CA ARG A 767 17.14 25.86 -34.78
C ARG A 767 17.42 27.11 -33.92
N PRO A 768 18.54 27.14 -33.16
CA PRO A 768 18.66 27.93 -31.93
C PRO A 768 19.57 29.16 -32.05
N LEU A 769 19.44 30.09 -31.09
CA LEU A 769 20.52 31.00 -30.71
C LEU A 769 20.57 31.20 -29.18
N ARG A 770 21.79 31.20 -28.64
CA ARG A 770 22.10 31.58 -27.25
C ARG A 770 22.21 33.10 -27.16
N PHE A 771 21.65 33.72 -26.13
CA PHE A 771 22.15 35.00 -25.63
C PHE A 771 22.12 35.03 -24.10
N LEU A 772 23.28 35.31 -23.50
CA LEU A 772 23.35 35.76 -22.10
C LEU A 772 22.83 37.20 -22.02
N TRP A 773 22.29 37.58 -20.86
CA TRP A 773 22.80 38.76 -20.16
C TRP A 773 22.47 38.73 -18.66
N LYS A 774 23.49 38.98 -17.84
CA LYS A 774 23.34 39.47 -16.47
C LYS A 774 22.86 40.92 -16.55
N LYS A 775 21.97 41.35 -15.67
CA LYS A 775 22.09 42.69 -15.07
C LYS A 775 21.37 42.79 -13.72
N SER A 776 22.09 43.40 -12.80
CA SER A 776 21.75 43.62 -11.39
C SER A 776 21.39 45.08 -11.16
N TYR A 777 20.30 45.33 -10.44
CA TYR A 777 20.01 46.54 -9.65
C TYR A 777 19.18 46.05 -8.45
N SER A 778 19.60 46.16 -7.19
CA SER A 778 20.04 47.34 -6.41
C SER A 778 18.90 48.33 -6.12
N LEU A 779 18.35 48.18 -4.92
CA LEU A 779 17.72 49.17 -4.04
C LEU A 779 17.75 50.64 -4.53
N HIS A 780 16.59 51.29 -4.54
CA HIS A 780 16.33 52.48 -3.71
C HIS A 780 14.83 52.80 -3.62
N HIS A 781 14.41 53.12 -2.38
CA HIS A 781 13.09 53.60 -1.92
C HIS A 781 11.90 52.64 -2.01
#